data_AF-A0A4Q0IX99-F1
#
_entry.id   AF-A0A4Q0IX99-F1
#
_cell.length_a   1.000
_cell.length_b   1.000
_cell.length_c   1.000
_cell.angle_alpha   90.00
_cell.angle_beta   90.00
_cell.angle_gamma   90.00
#
_symmetry.space_group_name_H-M   'P 1'
#
loop_
_entity.id
_entity.type
_entity.pdbx_description
1 polymer ?
#
loop_
_entity_poly.entity_id
_entity_poly.type
_entity_poly.pdbx_seq_one_letter_code
_entity_poly.pdbx_strand_id
1 'polypeptide(L)'
;MKTGKYSIMALAASLLLGACSADQIDSPSNGETKRLILKFGKGGSDALTQNTMLYQFHDVVKGNGAYVKKPELTMTGDHSLTFTLGEGRWNFALVSGMTSNVTDHIIEPVYGKKPEECVMFRNDFRDENGGLAQMPEIYTAFIKGVELSGKWVIDDLTNVDHFEPDKDYNYPAQYTRNLAKVKVIFEKSEYLDVTALQNIEISNVPSTLSWDGTLYPSKYKPEISKTPLKGKIPLMPVEGEDGKMTGAEELSFLIPAHRGTDYASPSTAVDTTTSLLHLNVDLICDDGSHVVKRDIELLRAPRMNGVYEVRVSYNKRQLNVSTEIIPWIDENMNADIANRTIVTDKGEVGMAWKDTIRVQCKDTYTVTKAADATWLTVKDLGGNAYELTANVDTYVDNHPRSSYVSITTGNLEKRIPVTQRPDKGTINVHLQDQPTVKEMWLSPPHNQKEVTVTCTGGNWKMLDNLKTASVSGNAGVTNNVKMTRKPDADIYAEDFANAYGRGPVVFKNMRTLDTDTIFVDNLFIGARDEVIEIAQPTSRNDTITTTTDVAVYGGVKDVVIKSLPSFIGSSGTFFDKTTGVFTFRSIRHPTGEDQWGDIVLGHKSDPDYTVKLPIDQAILVVIPEFDYFVVKFTWASADVDIKCGFAGNPTSVVYRDKTFNTSAVSQLNNKFVGWHQSSNTSFAGKRVLTWGGDATGGQGETVYFNAREINTYPYPGKKGVATNAANLIPRTLDLNLAAGWYTTNASGNITCTIYCYLGGTMNQAGTNFNNSGGKTVFQATKTFNIRSGLTKPSNKYLRFCIITYDRKKHSANIKWDGSTIV
;
A
#
# COMPACT_ATOMS: atom_id res chain seq x y z
N MET A 1 -81.46 35.50 -15.85
CA MET A 1 -80.52 36.56 -16.28
C MET A 1 -79.36 35.91 -17.02
N LYS A 2 -79.14 36.34 -18.27
CA LYS A 2 -77.89 36.35 -19.08
C LYS A 2 -77.13 35.01 -19.26
N THR A 3 -77.37 34.27 -20.37
CA THR A 3 -76.66 34.28 -21.69
C THR A 3 -75.29 33.59 -21.64
N GLY A 4 -74.90 32.59 -22.45
CA GLY A 4 -75.46 31.70 -23.50
C GLY A 4 -74.40 30.58 -23.70
N LYS A 5 -74.66 29.28 -23.91
CA LYS A 5 -75.38 28.51 -24.95
C LYS A 5 -74.74 28.49 -26.36
N TYR A 6 -73.97 27.42 -26.57
CA TYR A 6 -73.96 26.48 -27.71
C TYR A 6 -72.84 26.52 -28.78
N SER A 7 -72.30 25.30 -28.97
CA SER A 7 -71.98 24.61 -30.24
C SER A 7 -70.59 24.75 -30.89
N ILE A 8 -69.86 23.63 -30.84
CA ILE A 8 -69.34 22.82 -31.97
C ILE A 8 -68.99 23.58 -33.27
N MET A 9 -67.70 23.61 -33.59
CA MET A 9 -67.06 23.57 -34.93
C MET A 9 -65.65 23.01 -34.69
N ALA A 10 -65.20 21.84 -35.16
CA ALA A 10 -65.10 21.38 -36.55
C ALA A 10 -64.45 22.42 -37.47
N LEU A 11 -63.13 22.34 -37.66
CA LEU A 11 -62.51 22.80 -38.90
C LEU A 11 -61.54 21.72 -39.41
N ALA A 12 -62.03 21.04 -40.44
CA ALA A 12 -61.27 20.29 -41.43
C ALA A 12 -60.15 21.18 -42.00
N ALA A 13 -58.92 20.69 -42.09
CA ALA A 13 -58.36 19.96 -43.23
C ALA A 13 -58.15 20.81 -44.50
N SER A 14 -56.87 20.83 -44.92
CA SER A 14 -56.33 21.04 -46.27
C SER A 14 -56.62 22.35 -47.00
N LEU A 15 -55.58 23.19 -47.16
CA LEU A 15 -54.89 23.43 -48.43
C LEU A 15 -53.96 24.65 -48.33
N LEU A 16 -52.68 24.37 -48.04
CA LEU A 16 -51.58 25.03 -48.73
C LEU A 16 -50.55 23.92 -49.00
N LEU A 17 -50.74 23.30 -50.16
CA LEU A 17 -49.70 22.59 -50.87
C LEU A 17 -48.52 23.54 -51.03
N GLY A 18 -47.52 23.38 -50.16
CA GLY A 18 -46.13 23.65 -50.49
C GLY A 18 -45.49 22.35 -50.92
N ALA A 19 -45.98 21.75 -52.00
CA ALA A 19 -45.13 20.90 -52.80
C ALA A 19 -44.12 21.85 -53.46
N CYS A 20 -42.88 21.81 -53.00
CA CYS A 20 -41.75 22.09 -53.88
C CYS A 20 -40.86 20.84 -53.79
N SER A 21 -40.96 20.05 -54.86
CA SER A 21 -39.83 19.47 -55.59
C SER A 21 -38.54 19.34 -54.77
N ALA A 22 -38.02 18.14 -54.49
CA ALA A 22 -37.39 17.32 -55.53
C ALA A 22 -36.67 18.18 -56.59
N ASP A 23 -35.85 19.14 -56.16
CA ASP A 23 -34.68 19.51 -56.95
C ASP A 23 -33.58 18.53 -56.57
N GLN A 24 -33.63 17.38 -57.25
CA GLN A 24 -32.49 16.55 -57.49
C GLN A 24 -31.48 17.40 -58.27
N ILE A 25 -30.58 18.09 -57.57
CA ILE A 25 -29.42 18.70 -58.21
C ILE A 25 -28.39 17.58 -58.36
N ASP A 26 -28.45 16.91 -59.51
CA ASP A 26 -27.24 16.32 -60.08
C ASP A 26 -26.23 17.46 -60.23
N SER A 27 -25.16 17.38 -59.43
CA SER A 27 -24.11 18.39 -59.40
C SER A 27 -23.43 18.44 -60.78
N PRO A 28 -23.24 19.63 -61.39
CA PRO A 28 -22.34 19.75 -62.52
C PRO A 28 -20.93 19.36 -62.05
N SER A 29 -20.36 18.34 -62.68
CA SER A 29 -18.96 17.98 -62.54
C SER A 29 -18.08 19.16 -62.95
N ASN A 30 -17.48 19.85 -61.98
CA ASN A 30 -16.21 20.56 -62.12
C ASN A 30 -15.76 21.10 -60.75
N GLY A 31 -14.73 20.47 -60.18
CA GLY A 31 -14.08 20.87 -58.92
C GLY A 31 -14.46 19.96 -57.75
N GLU A 32 -13.45 19.35 -57.14
CA GLU A 32 -13.58 18.54 -55.92
C GLU A 32 -14.33 19.35 -54.84
N THR A 33 -15.63 19.07 -54.66
CA THR A 33 -16.40 19.63 -53.54
C THR A 33 -15.87 18.97 -52.29
N LYS A 34 -15.21 19.75 -51.43
CA LYS A 34 -14.65 19.29 -50.17
C LYS A 34 -15.78 18.78 -49.27
N ARG A 35 -15.66 17.56 -48.75
CA ARG A 35 -16.74 16.85 -48.03
C ARG A 35 -16.26 16.23 -46.71
N LEU A 36 -17.19 16.03 -45.78
CA LEU A 36 -17.01 15.10 -44.67
C LEU A 36 -17.32 13.70 -45.17
N ILE A 37 -16.33 12.81 -45.12
CA ILE A 37 -16.41 11.42 -45.60
C ILE A 37 -16.11 10.49 -44.43
N LEU A 38 -17.06 9.62 -44.12
CA LEU A 38 -16.87 8.53 -43.17
C LEU A 38 -16.51 7.27 -43.93
N LYS A 39 -15.34 6.69 -43.64
CA LYS A 39 -14.83 5.46 -44.30
C LYS A 39 -14.98 4.25 -43.38
N PHE A 40 -15.56 3.16 -43.89
CA PHE A 40 -15.77 1.93 -43.11
C PHE A 40 -14.67 0.91 -43.38
N GLY A 41 -14.09 0.33 -42.31
CA GLY A 41 -12.84 -0.47 -42.38
C GLY A 41 -12.96 -1.99 -42.37
N LYS A 42 -14.14 -2.60 -42.56
CA LYS A 42 -14.35 -4.07 -42.43
C LYS A 42 -14.82 -4.72 -43.75
N GLY A 43 -14.35 -5.94 -44.06
CA GLY A 43 -14.94 -6.78 -45.12
C GLY A 43 -16.37 -7.21 -44.77
N GLY A 44 -17.32 -7.10 -45.71
CA GLY A 44 -18.77 -7.09 -45.44
C GLY A 44 -19.36 -5.66 -45.33
N SER A 45 -18.62 -4.69 -45.82
CA SER A 45 -18.80 -3.24 -45.72
C SER A 45 -20.08 -2.68 -46.34
N ASP A 46 -20.68 -3.32 -47.34
CA ASP A 46 -21.86 -2.74 -48.03
C ASP A 46 -23.13 -2.77 -47.19
N ALA A 47 -23.46 -3.92 -46.58
CA ALA A 47 -24.66 -4.04 -45.76
C ALA A 47 -24.61 -3.11 -44.53
N LEU A 48 -23.45 -3.04 -43.87
CA LEU A 48 -23.25 -2.11 -42.75
C LEU A 48 -23.34 -0.66 -43.20
N THR A 49 -22.78 -0.30 -44.35
CA THR A 49 -22.85 1.07 -44.88
C THR A 49 -24.30 1.44 -45.23
N GLN A 50 -25.04 0.55 -45.90
CA GLN A 50 -26.44 0.76 -46.30
C GLN A 50 -27.39 0.88 -45.12
N ASN A 51 -27.19 0.10 -44.06
CA ASN A 51 -28.05 0.08 -42.87
C ASN A 51 -27.62 1.10 -41.80
N THR A 52 -26.61 1.94 -42.05
CA THR A 52 -26.08 2.88 -41.07
C THR A 52 -27.09 3.99 -40.77
N MET A 53 -27.38 4.18 -39.48
CA MET A 53 -28.01 5.38 -38.94
C MET A 53 -26.95 6.21 -38.21
N LEU A 54 -26.91 7.52 -38.50
CA LEU A 54 -25.99 8.46 -37.86
C LEU A 54 -26.78 9.54 -37.11
N TYR A 55 -26.32 9.87 -35.90
CA TYR A 55 -26.89 10.92 -35.07
C TYR A 55 -25.81 11.92 -34.66
N GLN A 56 -26.13 13.21 -34.80
CA GLN A 56 -25.19 14.32 -34.59
C GLN A 56 -25.37 14.94 -33.21
N PHE A 57 -24.24 15.11 -32.50
CA PHE A 57 -24.18 15.77 -31.20
C PHE A 57 -23.23 16.96 -31.26
N HIS A 58 -23.63 18.11 -30.70
CA HIS A 58 -22.88 19.37 -30.82
C HIS A 58 -22.54 19.96 -29.45
N ASP A 59 -21.35 20.54 -29.34
CA ASP A 59 -20.88 21.09 -28.06
C ASP A 59 -21.53 22.44 -27.68
N VAL A 60 -22.15 23.16 -28.63
CA VAL A 60 -22.59 24.56 -28.42
C VAL A 60 -24.09 24.71 -28.12
N VAL A 61 -24.93 23.67 -28.27
CA VAL A 61 -26.38 23.79 -28.02
C VAL A 61 -26.72 23.22 -26.65
N LYS A 62 -26.97 24.10 -25.66
CA LYS A 62 -27.41 23.81 -24.27
C LYS A 62 -26.91 22.46 -23.69
N GLY A 63 -25.66 22.47 -23.23
CA GLY A 63 -25.02 21.38 -22.49
C GLY A 63 -24.07 20.59 -23.37
N ASN A 64 -22.77 20.94 -23.33
CA ASN A 64 -21.64 20.25 -23.99
C ASN A 64 -21.97 18.82 -24.47
N GLY A 65 -22.16 18.65 -25.78
CA GLY A 65 -22.28 17.36 -26.45
C GLY A 65 -23.72 16.86 -26.63
N ALA A 66 -24.71 17.74 -26.75
CA ALA A 66 -26.12 17.37 -26.84
C ALA A 66 -26.58 16.99 -28.26
N TYR A 67 -27.59 16.12 -28.37
CA TYR A 67 -28.19 15.69 -29.63
C TYR A 67 -28.86 16.86 -30.35
N VAL A 68 -28.59 16.96 -31.66
CA VAL A 68 -29.12 18.01 -32.52
C VAL A 68 -30.11 17.45 -33.55
N LYS A 69 -29.66 16.53 -34.40
CA LYS A 69 -30.47 15.96 -35.48
C LYS A 69 -29.87 14.69 -36.06
N LYS A 70 -30.71 13.93 -36.76
CA LYS A 70 -30.35 12.88 -37.71
C LYS A 70 -30.16 13.54 -39.09
N PRO A 71 -28.97 13.49 -39.72
CA PRO A 71 -28.78 14.04 -41.05
C PRO A 71 -29.26 13.06 -42.13
N GLU A 72 -29.52 13.60 -43.32
CA GLU A 72 -29.64 12.79 -44.53
C GLU A 72 -28.24 12.32 -44.94
N LEU A 73 -28.13 11.02 -45.23
CA LEU A 73 -26.87 10.36 -45.56
C LEU A 73 -26.83 10.04 -47.06
N THR A 74 -25.72 10.37 -47.70
CA THR A 74 -25.46 10.07 -49.11
C THR A 74 -24.31 9.07 -49.22
N MET A 75 -24.52 7.99 -49.97
CA MET A 75 -23.46 7.02 -50.27
C MET A 75 -22.58 7.55 -51.41
N THR A 76 -21.26 7.57 -51.19
CA THR A 76 -20.29 8.14 -52.15
C THR A 76 -19.50 7.10 -52.95
N GLY A 77 -19.82 5.81 -52.81
CA GLY A 77 -19.03 4.68 -53.34
C GLY A 77 -17.91 4.26 -52.36
N ASP A 78 -17.24 3.14 -52.62
CA ASP A 78 -16.11 2.61 -51.82
C ASP A 78 -16.38 2.47 -50.30
N HIS A 79 -17.60 2.06 -49.94
CA HIS A 79 -18.02 1.89 -48.55
C HIS A 79 -17.80 3.18 -47.72
N SER A 80 -18.36 4.28 -48.21
CA SER A 80 -18.28 5.58 -47.53
C SER A 80 -19.62 6.33 -47.54
N LEU A 81 -19.82 7.12 -46.49
CA LEU A 81 -20.99 7.99 -46.33
C LEU A 81 -20.54 9.44 -46.22
N THR A 82 -21.33 10.35 -46.81
CA THR A 82 -21.18 11.79 -46.67
C THR A 82 -22.51 12.42 -46.27
N PHE A 83 -22.44 13.58 -45.63
CA PHE A 83 -23.57 14.39 -45.24
C PHE A 83 -23.14 15.84 -45.02
N THR A 84 -24.11 16.75 -45.09
CA THR A 84 -23.86 18.19 -44.88
C THR A 84 -23.84 18.54 -43.40
N LEU A 85 -22.86 19.33 -43.00
CA LEU A 85 -22.69 19.80 -41.63
C LEU A 85 -22.06 21.20 -41.61
N GLY A 86 -22.39 22.01 -40.61
CA GLY A 86 -21.84 23.36 -40.43
C GLY A 86 -20.59 23.39 -39.55
N GLU A 87 -19.99 24.58 -39.45
CA GLU A 87 -18.85 24.85 -38.57
C GLU A 87 -19.14 24.46 -37.11
N GLY A 88 -18.14 23.92 -36.42
CA GLY A 88 -18.21 23.67 -34.99
C GLY A 88 -17.57 22.36 -34.55
N ARG A 89 -17.82 22.01 -33.29
CA ARG A 89 -17.28 20.79 -32.65
C ARG A 89 -18.38 19.76 -32.45
N TRP A 90 -18.19 18.61 -33.09
CA TRP A 90 -19.21 17.59 -33.26
C TRP A 90 -18.75 16.22 -32.73
N ASN A 91 -19.72 15.45 -32.24
CA ASN A 91 -19.57 14.02 -32.02
C ASN A 91 -20.63 13.28 -32.86
N PHE A 92 -20.25 12.12 -33.41
CA PHE A 92 -21.16 11.29 -34.22
C PHE A 92 -21.32 9.93 -33.58
N ALA A 93 -22.58 9.57 -33.30
CA ALA A 93 -22.95 8.21 -32.92
C ALA A 93 -23.49 7.50 -34.16
N LEU A 94 -22.93 6.34 -34.48
CA LEU A 94 -23.35 5.51 -35.59
C LEU A 94 -23.84 4.17 -35.05
N VAL A 95 -24.94 3.70 -35.61
CA VAL A 95 -25.47 2.36 -35.36
C VAL A 95 -25.86 1.71 -36.68
N SER A 96 -25.56 0.42 -36.82
CA SER A 96 -25.84 -0.35 -38.03
C SER A 96 -26.06 -1.83 -37.68
N GLY A 97 -26.55 -2.59 -38.66
CA GLY A 97 -26.74 -4.03 -38.60
C GLY A 97 -26.41 -4.67 -39.94
N MET A 98 -26.09 -5.97 -39.92
CA MET A 98 -25.93 -6.74 -41.16
C MET A 98 -27.27 -6.90 -41.91
N THR A 99 -28.38 -6.72 -41.20
CA THR A 99 -29.75 -6.77 -41.71
C THR A 99 -30.47 -5.45 -41.43
N SER A 100 -31.37 -5.05 -42.33
CA SER A 100 -32.08 -3.76 -42.24
C SER A 100 -33.05 -3.68 -41.06
N ASN A 101 -33.62 -4.81 -40.64
CA ASN A 101 -34.57 -4.90 -39.52
C ASN A 101 -33.98 -4.47 -38.16
N VAL A 102 -32.65 -4.41 -38.02
CA VAL A 102 -32.01 -3.90 -36.80
C VAL A 102 -32.38 -2.42 -36.57
N THR A 103 -32.55 -1.67 -37.65
CA THR A 103 -32.83 -0.22 -37.59
C THR A 103 -34.23 0.10 -37.07
N ASP A 104 -35.20 -0.81 -37.23
CA ASP A 104 -36.57 -0.67 -36.73
C ASP A 104 -36.66 -0.67 -35.20
N HIS A 105 -35.59 -1.07 -34.53
CA HIS A 105 -35.52 -1.23 -33.08
C HIS A 105 -34.63 -0.19 -32.40
N ILE A 106 -34.10 0.77 -33.17
CA ILE A 106 -33.26 1.86 -32.66
C ILE A 106 -34.15 3.04 -32.25
N ILE A 107 -33.94 3.51 -31.01
CA ILE A 107 -34.67 4.65 -30.43
C ILE A 107 -33.87 5.92 -30.69
N GLU A 108 -34.44 6.87 -31.43
CA GLU A 108 -33.82 8.18 -31.69
C GLU A 108 -33.49 8.95 -30.38
N PRO A 109 -32.31 9.59 -30.27
CA PRO A 109 -31.97 10.36 -29.07
C PRO A 109 -32.91 11.54 -28.85
N VAL A 110 -33.03 11.98 -27.60
CA VAL A 110 -33.87 13.13 -27.25
C VAL A 110 -33.11 14.43 -27.51
N TYR A 111 -33.73 15.37 -28.22
CA TYR A 111 -33.13 16.67 -28.55
C TYR A 111 -32.61 17.38 -27.29
N GLY A 112 -31.38 17.90 -27.35
CA GLY A 112 -30.77 18.63 -26.24
C GLY A 112 -30.24 17.75 -25.10
N LYS A 113 -30.25 16.41 -25.25
CA LYS A 113 -29.67 15.47 -24.28
C LYS A 113 -28.36 14.88 -24.78
N LYS A 114 -27.49 14.51 -23.85
CA LYS A 114 -26.21 13.88 -24.18
C LYS A 114 -26.40 12.42 -24.61
N PRO A 115 -25.44 11.83 -25.36
CA PRO A 115 -25.55 10.45 -25.82
C PRO A 115 -25.72 9.43 -24.67
N GLU A 116 -25.01 9.62 -23.55
CA GLU A 116 -25.12 8.75 -22.36
C GLU A 116 -26.48 8.84 -21.65
N GLU A 117 -27.21 9.93 -21.84
CA GLU A 117 -28.52 10.17 -21.23
C GLU A 117 -29.69 9.61 -22.07
N CYS A 118 -29.43 9.24 -23.32
CA CYS A 118 -30.43 8.81 -24.28
C CYS A 118 -30.35 7.29 -24.49
N VAL A 119 -31.49 6.61 -24.39
CA VAL A 119 -31.61 5.19 -24.75
C VAL A 119 -31.48 5.04 -26.27
N MET A 120 -30.59 4.14 -26.70
CA MET A 120 -30.41 3.74 -28.10
C MET A 120 -31.21 2.48 -28.43
N PHE A 121 -31.18 1.48 -27.54
CA PHE A 121 -31.82 0.18 -27.78
C PHE A 121 -32.32 -0.41 -26.46
N ARG A 122 -33.47 -1.08 -26.50
CA ARG A 122 -34.04 -1.84 -25.38
C ARG A 122 -34.47 -3.24 -25.84
N ASN A 123 -33.97 -4.27 -25.18
CA ASN A 123 -34.33 -5.66 -25.44
C ASN A 123 -35.62 -6.04 -24.69
N ASP A 124 -36.78 -5.69 -25.25
CA ASP A 124 -38.10 -6.06 -24.72
C ASP A 124 -38.76 -7.21 -25.50
N PHE A 125 -38.04 -7.85 -26.42
CA PHE A 125 -38.59 -8.90 -27.27
C PHE A 125 -38.90 -10.16 -26.47
N ARG A 126 -39.94 -10.87 -26.88
CA ARG A 126 -40.31 -12.17 -26.32
C ARG A 126 -40.32 -13.21 -27.42
N ASP A 127 -39.78 -14.39 -27.10
CA ASP A 127 -39.90 -15.55 -27.99
C ASP A 127 -41.33 -16.10 -27.94
N GLU A 128 -41.61 -17.09 -28.80
CA GLU A 128 -42.91 -17.76 -28.91
C GLU A 128 -43.38 -18.44 -27.61
N ASN A 129 -42.48 -18.64 -26.64
CA ASN A 129 -42.74 -19.25 -25.34
C ASN A 129 -42.74 -18.21 -24.19
N GLY A 130 -42.70 -16.91 -24.49
CA GLY A 130 -42.69 -15.82 -23.52
C GLY A 130 -41.35 -15.59 -22.81
N GLY A 131 -40.28 -16.26 -23.23
CA GLY A 131 -38.90 -16.03 -22.79
C GLY A 131 -38.32 -14.75 -23.40
N LEU A 132 -37.19 -14.25 -22.86
CA LEU A 132 -36.50 -13.10 -23.45
C LEU A 132 -35.85 -13.54 -24.77
N ALA A 133 -36.26 -12.94 -25.89
CA ALA A 133 -35.63 -13.23 -27.19
C ALA A 133 -34.20 -12.65 -27.27
N GLN A 134 -33.36 -13.27 -28.09
CA GLN A 134 -32.00 -12.81 -28.33
C GLN A 134 -31.99 -11.42 -29.00
N MET A 135 -31.09 -10.56 -28.54
CA MET A 135 -30.85 -9.25 -29.16
C MET A 135 -30.31 -9.43 -30.59
N PRO A 136 -30.73 -8.63 -31.58
CA PRO A 136 -30.11 -8.64 -32.90
C PRO A 136 -28.64 -8.17 -32.82
N GLU A 137 -27.83 -8.55 -33.80
CA GLU A 137 -26.44 -8.13 -33.84
C GLU A 137 -26.31 -6.66 -34.25
N ILE A 138 -26.02 -5.79 -33.28
CA ILE A 138 -25.88 -4.34 -33.45
C ILE A 138 -24.40 -3.94 -33.47
N TYR A 139 -24.05 -3.18 -34.49
CA TYR A 139 -22.73 -2.58 -34.66
C TYR A 139 -22.81 -1.10 -34.34
N THR A 140 -21.89 -0.60 -33.53
CA THR A 140 -21.80 0.84 -33.25
C THR A 140 -20.42 1.38 -33.53
N ALA A 141 -20.36 2.67 -33.87
CA ALA A 141 -19.14 3.46 -33.89
C ALA A 141 -19.44 4.80 -33.22
N PHE A 142 -18.44 5.39 -32.57
CA PHE A 142 -18.59 6.71 -31.96
C PHE A 142 -17.35 7.53 -32.24
N ILE A 143 -17.53 8.64 -32.96
CA ILE A 143 -16.45 9.52 -33.41
C ILE A 143 -16.55 10.78 -32.54
N LYS A 144 -15.50 11.05 -31.75
CA LYS A 144 -15.46 12.16 -30.80
C LYS A 144 -14.62 13.32 -31.32
N GLY A 145 -15.05 14.55 -31.00
CA GLY A 145 -14.24 15.75 -31.12
C GLY A 145 -13.89 16.11 -32.56
N VAL A 146 -14.82 15.94 -33.49
CA VAL A 146 -14.64 16.37 -34.87
C VAL A 146 -14.82 17.88 -34.93
N GLU A 147 -13.72 18.60 -35.15
CA GLU A 147 -13.72 20.04 -35.33
C GLU A 147 -13.76 20.35 -36.83
N LEU A 148 -14.87 20.96 -37.26
CA LEU A 148 -15.09 21.39 -38.63
C LEU A 148 -14.93 22.90 -38.73
N SER A 149 -14.00 23.29 -39.61
CA SER A 149 -13.75 24.68 -39.97
C SER A 149 -14.09 24.90 -41.45
N GLY A 150 -14.55 26.10 -41.79
CA GLY A 150 -14.96 26.41 -43.14
C GLY A 150 -15.55 27.81 -43.23
N LYS A 151 -16.34 28.05 -44.27
CA LYS A 151 -17.04 29.31 -44.48
C LYS A 151 -18.45 29.03 -44.97
N TRP A 152 -19.40 29.85 -44.55
CA TRP A 152 -20.71 29.90 -45.16
C TRP A 152 -20.60 30.70 -46.45
N VAL A 153 -21.08 30.12 -47.55
CA VAL A 153 -21.10 30.73 -48.88
C VAL A 153 -22.55 30.78 -49.32
N ILE A 154 -22.94 31.92 -49.88
CA ILE A 154 -24.25 32.08 -50.51
C ILE A 154 -24.08 31.59 -51.94
N ASP A 155 -24.82 30.56 -52.35
CA ASP A 155 -24.88 30.17 -53.75
C ASP A 155 -25.68 31.23 -54.53
N ASP A 156 -25.00 31.97 -55.40
CA ASP A 156 -25.60 33.05 -56.21
C ASP A 156 -26.74 32.57 -57.14
N LEU A 157 -26.82 31.26 -57.44
CA LEU A 157 -27.86 30.67 -58.29
C LEU A 157 -29.11 30.22 -57.52
N THR A 158 -28.93 29.68 -56.32
CA THR A 158 -30.05 29.11 -55.53
C THR A 158 -30.44 29.99 -54.33
N ASN A 159 -29.60 30.97 -53.98
CA ASN A 159 -29.73 31.88 -52.84
C ASN A 159 -29.91 31.14 -51.50
N VAL A 160 -29.33 29.94 -51.41
CA VAL A 160 -29.27 29.10 -50.22
C VAL A 160 -27.86 29.16 -49.67
N ASP A 161 -27.72 29.46 -48.37
CA ASP A 161 -26.44 29.39 -47.67
C ASP A 161 -25.99 27.93 -47.58
N HIS A 162 -24.87 27.59 -48.23
CA HIS A 162 -24.21 26.30 -48.03
C HIS A 162 -22.89 26.49 -47.27
N PHE A 163 -22.58 25.52 -46.41
CA PHE A 163 -21.30 25.50 -45.73
C PHE A 163 -20.25 24.86 -46.64
N GLU A 164 -19.17 25.57 -46.94
CA GLU A 164 -18.00 25.04 -47.63
C GLU A 164 -16.92 24.67 -46.60
N PRO A 165 -16.58 23.38 -46.44
CA PRO A 165 -15.47 22.96 -45.61
C PRO A 165 -14.13 23.50 -46.13
N ASP A 166 -13.23 23.84 -45.23
CA ASP A 166 -11.87 24.29 -45.59
C ASP A 166 -11.01 23.19 -46.24
N LYS A 167 -11.29 21.92 -45.95
CA LYS A 167 -10.64 20.71 -46.48
C LYS A 167 -11.59 19.50 -46.47
N ASP A 168 -11.15 18.40 -47.08
CA ASP A 168 -11.80 17.11 -46.90
C ASP A 168 -11.55 16.56 -45.50
N TYR A 169 -12.63 16.18 -44.84
CA TYR A 169 -12.58 15.56 -43.52
C TYR A 169 -12.84 14.07 -43.67
N ASN A 170 -11.78 13.27 -43.59
CA ASN A 170 -11.86 11.81 -43.72
C ASN A 170 -11.71 11.16 -42.34
N TYR A 171 -12.78 10.56 -41.83
CA TYR A 171 -12.75 9.87 -40.55
C TYR A 171 -13.04 8.37 -40.70
N PRO A 172 -12.21 7.49 -40.12
CA PRO A 172 -12.53 6.06 -40.10
C PRO A 172 -13.65 5.80 -39.09
N ALA A 173 -14.73 5.18 -39.55
CA ALA A 173 -15.77 4.64 -38.70
C ALA A 173 -15.50 3.16 -38.45
N GLN A 174 -14.88 2.86 -37.29
CA GLN A 174 -14.63 1.48 -36.87
C GLN A 174 -15.85 0.91 -36.17
N TYR A 175 -16.64 0.13 -36.90
CA TYR A 175 -17.75 -0.61 -36.32
C TYR A 175 -17.24 -1.71 -35.41
N THR A 176 -17.88 -1.83 -34.25
CA THR A 176 -17.67 -2.95 -33.33
C THR A 176 -19.03 -3.40 -32.81
N ARG A 177 -19.19 -4.72 -32.60
CA ARG A 177 -20.40 -5.27 -31.96
C ARG A 177 -20.59 -4.63 -30.59
N ASN A 178 -21.71 -3.97 -30.36
CA ASN A 178 -22.04 -3.39 -29.05
C ASN A 178 -22.90 -4.35 -28.20
N LEU A 179 -22.47 -5.60 -28.19
CA LEU A 179 -23.11 -6.71 -27.48
C LEU A 179 -22.07 -7.75 -27.09
N ALA A 180 -22.43 -8.62 -26.15
CA ALA A 180 -21.67 -9.81 -25.80
C ALA A 180 -22.44 -11.05 -26.24
N LYS A 181 -21.71 -12.11 -26.63
CA LYS A 181 -22.27 -13.43 -26.84
C LYS A 181 -22.11 -14.24 -25.56
N VAL A 182 -23.18 -14.62 -24.88
CA VAL A 182 -23.14 -15.53 -23.73
C VAL A 182 -23.27 -16.95 -24.26
N LYS A 183 -22.27 -17.78 -23.99
CA LYS A 183 -22.21 -19.16 -24.45
C LYS A 183 -22.20 -20.09 -23.25
N VAL A 184 -23.22 -20.91 -23.08
CA VAL A 184 -23.27 -21.91 -22.01
C VAL A 184 -22.88 -23.27 -22.57
N ILE A 185 -21.82 -23.84 -22.01
CA ILE A 185 -21.25 -25.12 -22.41
C ILE A 185 -21.44 -26.07 -21.23
N PHE A 186 -22.06 -27.22 -21.49
CA PHE A 186 -22.14 -28.29 -20.51
C PHE A 186 -20.93 -29.20 -20.68
N GLU A 187 -19.99 -29.11 -19.76
CA GLU A 187 -18.77 -29.90 -19.79
C GLU A 187 -18.99 -31.31 -19.25
N LYS A 188 -17.95 -32.14 -19.35
CA LYS A 188 -17.96 -33.52 -18.88
C LYS A 188 -18.46 -33.62 -17.43
N SER A 189 -19.58 -34.30 -17.26
CA SER A 189 -20.35 -34.45 -16.04
C SER A 189 -20.68 -35.93 -15.78
N GLU A 190 -21.11 -36.25 -14.56
CA GLU A 190 -21.51 -37.58 -14.10
C GLU A 190 -22.92 -37.54 -13.49
N TYR A 191 -23.63 -38.69 -13.50
CA TYR A 191 -24.93 -38.90 -12.83
C TYR A 191 -26.08 -38.00 -13.30
N LEU A 192 -26.06 -37.59 -14.57
CA LEU A 192 -27.17 -36.86 -15.20
C LEU A 192 -27.90 -37.78 -16.17
N ASP A 193 -29.21 -37.56 -16.32
CA ASP A 193 -30.01 -38.31 -17.29
C ASP A 193 -29.70 -37.82 -18.71
N VAL A 194 -29.04 -38.68 -19.48
CA VAL A 194 -28.66 -38.41 -20.87
C VAL A 194 -29.88 -38.30 -21.81
N THR A 195 -31.03 -38.84 -21.41
CA THR A 195 -32.27 -38.79 -22.19
C THR A 195 -33.09 -37.53 -21.89
N ALA A 196 -32.78 -36.82 -20.81
CA ALA A 196 -33.47 -35.62 -20.39
C ALA A 196 -32.79 -34.33 -20.85
N LEU A 197 -33.60 -33.30 -21.14
CA LEU A 197 -33.13 -31.97 -21.46
C LEU A 197 -32.85 -31.17 -20.18
N GLN A 198 -31.62 -30.69 -20.03
CA GLN A 198 -31.18 -29.95 -18.85
C GLN A 198 -31.57 -28.47 -18.97
N ASN A 199 -32.25 -27.92 -17.97
CA ASN A 199 -32.77 -26.54 -18.04
C ASN A 199 -31.73 -25.54 -17.51
N ILE A 200 -31.46 -24.50 -18.30
CA ILE A 200 -30.53 -23.42 -17.98
C ILE A 200 -31.26 -22.08 -18.10
N GLU A 201 -31.11 -21.21 -17.11
CA GLU A 201 -31.59 -19.83 -17.17
C GLU A 201 -30.50 -18.83 -16.77
N ILE A 202 -30.36 -17.74 -17.52
CA ILE A 202 -29.48 -16.61 -17.18
C ILE A 202 -30.33 -15.41 -16.76
N SER A 203 -30.17 -14.97 -15.52
CA SER A 203 -30.82 -13.79 -14.94
C SER A 203 -29.82 -12.65 -14.73
N ASN A 204 -30.33 -11.50 -14.25
CA ASN A 204 -29.59 -10.25 -14.11
C ASN A 204 -28.97 -9.74 -15.44
N VAL A 205 -29.66 -10.00 -16.55
CA VAL A 205 -29.22 -9.62 -17.90
C VAL A 205 -29.55 -8.16 -18.17
N PRO A 206 -28.55 -7.30 -18.48
CA PRO A 206 -28.81 -5.93 -18.92
C PRO A 206 -29.70 -5.89 -20.16
N SER A 207 -30.68 -5.00 -20.18
CA SER A 207 -31.66 -4.91 -21.28
C SER A 207 -31.45 -3.71 -22.21
N THR A 208 -30.68 -2.71 -21.79
CA THR A 208 -30.78 -1.37 -22.40
C THR A 208 -29.39 -0.75 -22.67
N LEU A 209 -29.20 -0.18 -23.86
CA LEU A 209 -27.99 0.55 -24.28
C LEU A 209 -28.29 2.05 -24.46
N SER A 210 -27.33 2.90 -24.14
CA SER A 210 -27.34 4.33 -24.48
C SER A 210 -26.60 4.63 -25.78
N TRP A 211 -26.73 5.87 -26.28
CA TRP A 211 -26.14 6.32 -27.55
C TRP A 211 -24.61 6.50 -27.53
N ASP A 212 -23.98 6.56 -26.35
CA ASP A 212 -22.52 6.45 -26.21
C ASP A 212 -22.01 4.99 -26.20
N GLY A 213 -22.92 4.02 -26.26
CA GLY A 213 -22.64 2.58 -26.27
C GLY A 213 -22.49 1.96 -24.88
N THR A 214 -22.79 2.70 -23.80
CA THR A 214 -22.76 2.17 -22.43
C THR A 214 -24.08 1.50 -22.04
N LEU A 215 -24.10 0.76 -20.93
CA LEU A 215 -25.35 0.24 -20.38
C LEU A 215 -26.15 1.37 -19.72
N TYR A 216 -27.44 1.46 -20.02
CA TYR A 216 -28.31 2.52 -19.51
C TYR A 216 -29.01 2.09 -18.21
N PRO A 217 -29.20 3.00 -17.22
CA PRO A 217 -28.72 4.39 -17.16
C PRO A 217 -27.24 4.51 -16.79
N SER A 218 -26.62 3.43 -16.30
CA SER A 218 -25.19 3.40 -16.05
C SER A 218 -24.68 1.96 -16.02
N LYS A 219 -23.38 1.78 -16.28
CA LYS A 219 -22.69 0.50 -16.13
C LYS A 219 -22.72 -0.09 -14.72
N TYR A 220 -22.99 0.70 -13.68
CA TYR A 220 -23.02 0.22 -12.29
C TYR A 220 -24.41 -0.24 -11.85
N LYS A 221 -25.44 0.32 -12.47
CA LYS A 221 -26.85 0.02 -12.18
C LYS A 221 -27.65 0.10 -13.48
N PRO A 222 -27.47 -0.88 -14.39
CA PRO A 222 -28.19 -0.90 -15.65
C PRO A 222 -29.66 -1.30 -15.43
N GLU A 223 -30.51 -1.01 -16.41
CA GLU A 223 -31.81 -1.64 -16.53
C GLU A 223 -31.61 -3.15 -16.79
N ILE A 224 -32.26 -3.97 -15.98
CA ILE A 224 -32.17 -5.43 -16.02
C ILE A 224 -33.49 -5.99 -16.55
N SER A 225 -33.40 -6.97 -17.46
CA SER A 225 -34.57 -7.70 -17.93
C SER A 225 -35.27 -8.43 -16.77
N LYS A 226 -36.59 -8.24 -16.67
CA LYS A 226 -37.44 -8.97 -15.71
C LYS A 226 -37.60 -10.45 -16.07
N THR A 227 -37.38 -10.80 -17.34
CA THR A 227 -37.49 -12.17 -17.85
C THR A 227 -36.08 -12.72 -18.08
N PRO A 228 -35.70 -13.87 -17.49
CA PRO A 228 -34.39 -14.47 -17.74
C PRO A 228 -34.32 -15.04 -19.15
N LEU A 229 -33.09 -15.16 -19.68
CA LEU A 229 -32.81 -15.97 -20.86
C LEU A 229 -32.97 -17.43 -20.47
N LYS A 230 -33.60 -18.24 -21.33
CA LYS A 230 -33.84 -19.66 -21.07
C LYS A 230 -33.34 -20.51 -22.22
N GLY A 231 -32.81 -21.67 -21.89
CA GLY A 231 -32.45 -22.69 -22.87
C GLY A 231 -32.42 -24.07 -22.26
N LYS A 232 -32.37 -25.07 -23.14
CA LYS A 232 -32.29 -26.48 -22.76
C LYS A 232 -31.09 -27.12 -23.44
N ILE A 233 -30.30 -27.89 -22.71
CA ILE A 233 -29.12 -28.57 -23.25
C ILE A 233 -29.38 -30.09 -23.27
N PRO A 234 -29.38 -30.74 -24.45
CA PRO A 234 -29.29 -32.19 -24.53
C PRO A 234 -27.89 -32.67 -24.15
N LEU A 235 -27.81 -33.84 -23.53
CA LEU A 235 -26.55 -34.48 -23.17
C LEU A 235 -26.23 -35.63 -24.14
N MET A 236 -24.94 -35.94 -24.29
CA MET A 236 -24.46 -37.12 -25.00
C MET A 236 -23.38 -37.84 -24.18
N PRO A 237 -23.27 -39.18 -24.29
CA PRO A 237 -22.19 -39.93 -23.64
C PRO A 237 -20.82 -39.52 -24.21
N VAL A 238 -19.78 -39.57 -23.39
CA VAL A 238 -18.40 -39.38 -23.85
C VAL A 238 -17.83 -40.73 -24.29
N GLU A 239 -17.37 -40.82 -25.54
CA GLU A 239 -16.81 -42.05 -26.09
C GLU A 239 -15.57 -42.51 -25.30
N GLY A 240 -15.57 -43.79 -24.88
CA GLY A 240 -14.48 -44.39 -24.11
C GLY A 240 -14.50 -44.12 -22.60
N GLU A 241 -15.51 -43.43 -22.07
CA GLU A 241 -15.62 -43.12 -20.63
C GLU A 241 -17.02 -43.42 -20.06
N ASP A 242 -17.16 -44.59 -19.43
CA ASP A 242 -18.44 -45.04 -18.85
C ASP A 242 -19.00 -44.05 -17.80
N GLY A 243 -20.30 -43.76 -17.89
CA GLY A 243 -21.00 -42.89 -16.94
C GLY A 243 -20.67 -41.41 -17.05
N LYS A 244 -19.89 -41.00 -18.06
CA LYS A 244 -19.57 -39.59 -18.37
C LYS A 244 -20.44 -39.08 -19.53
N MET A 245 -20.96 -37.87 -19.37
CA MET A 245 -21.70 -37.18 -20.42
C MET A 245 -21.29 -35.73 -20.55
N THR A 246 -21.48 -35.17 -21.73
CA THR A 246 -21.20 -33.78 -22.06
C THR A 246 -22.40 -33.19 -22.80
N GLY A 247 -22.49 -31.87 -22.89
CA GLY A 247 -23.49 -31.22 -23.74
C GLY A 247 -23.31 -31.65 -25.19
N ALA A 248 -24.39 -32.09 -25.84
CA ALA A 248 -24.39 -32.36 -27.28
C ALA A 248 -24.43 -31.05 -28.09
N GLU A 249 -24.93 -29.98 -27.47
CA GLU A 249 -25.03 -28.66 -28.04
C GLU A 249 -24.63 -27.60 -27.00
N GLU A 250 -24.48 -26.37 -27.47
CA GLU A 250 -24.13 -25.20 -26.67
C GLU A 250 -25.26 -24.18 -26.78
N LEU A 251 -25.63 -23.54 -25.66
CA LEU A 251 -26.60 -22.43 -25.70
C LEU A 251 -25.86 -21.14 -26.01
N SER A 252 -26.43 -20.34 -26.90
CA SER A 252 -25.87 -19.05 -27.28
C SER A 252 -26.94 -17.97 -27.20
N PHE A 253 -26.63 -16.89 -26.47
CA PHE A 253 -27.49 -15.71 -26.34
C PHE A 253 -26.71 -14.44 -26.68
N LEU A 254 -27.39 -13.47 -27.29
CA LEU A 254 -26.83 -12.14 -27.52
C LEU A 254 -27.43 -11.15 -26.52
N ILE A 255 -26.57 -10.42 -25.82
CA ILE A 255 -26.96 -9.46 -24.77
C ILE A 255 -26.29 -8.10 -24.94
N PRO A 256 -26.94 -7.00 -24.52
CA PRO A 256 -26.29 -5.71 -24.34
C PRO A 256 -25.01 -5.80 -23.52
N ALA A 257 -23.96 -5.09 -23.96
CA ALA A 257 -22.68 -5.05 -23.24
C ALA A 257 -22.15 -3.62 -23.18
N HIS A 258 -21.50 -3.29 -22.06
CA HIS A 258 -20.87 -1.98 -21.85
C HIS A 258 -19.66 -1.83 -22.78
N ARG A 259 -19.63 -0.74 -23.56
CA ARG A 259 -18.52 -0.44 -24.45
C ARG A 259 -17.21 -0.20 -23.71
N GLY A 260 -17.21 0.72 -22.73
CA GLY A 260 -16.01 1.14 -22.01
C GLY A 260 -15.00 1.96 -22.85
N THR A 261 -14.03 2.60 -22.20
CA THR A 261 -13.00 3.43 -22.88
C THR A 261 -11.80 2.65 -23.43
N ASP A 262 -11.55 1.44 -22.94
CA ASP A 262 -10.41 0.55 -23.26
C ASP A 262 -10.82 -0.67 -24.11
N TYR A 263 -11.96 -0.54 -24.77
CA TYR A 263 -12.66 -1.58 -25.52
C TYR A 263 -11.87 -2.22 -26.66
N ALA A 264 -10.86 -1.52 -27.18
CA ALA A 264 -9.97 -2.02 -28.23
C ALA A 264 -8.99 -3.10 -27.74
N SER A 265 -8.94 -3.38 -26.43
CA SER A 265 -8.13 -4.46 -25.85
C SER A 265 -8.96 -5.27 -24.84
N PRO A 266 -9.88 -6.12 -25.32
CA PRO A 266 -10.85 -6.81 -24.48
C PRO A 266 -10.24 -7.71 -23.42
N SER A 267 -8.96 -8.10 -23.50
CA SER A 267 -8.28 -8.90 -22.48
C SER A 267 -7.80 -8.07 -21.27
N THR A 268 -7.51 -6.78 -21.46
CA THR A 268 -6.98 -5.86 -20.45
C THR A 268 -7.95 -4.75 -20.05
N ALA A 269 -9.21 -4.83 -20.51
CA ALA A 269 -10.23 -3.83 -20.23
C ALA A 269 -10.56 -3.71 -18.72
N VAL A 270 -10.23 -2.57 -18.15
CA VAL A 270 -10.48 -2.10 -16.78
C VAL A 270 -11.86 -1.44 -16.69
N ASP A 271 -12.34 -0.80 -17.75
CA ASP A 271 -13.65 -0.13 -17.79
C ASP A 271 -14.78 -1.11 -18.13
N THR A 272 -15.27 -1.82 -17.12
CA THR A 272 -16.36 -2.82 -17.24
C THR A 272 -17.57 -2.49 -16.36
N THR A 273 -18.69 -3.20 -16.58
CA THR A 273 -19.88 -3.13 -15.71
C THR A 273 -19.63 -3.90 -14.40
N THR A 274 -20.22 -3.44 -13.31
CA THR A 274 -20.26 -4.19 -12.04
C THR A 274 -21.49 -5.10 -11.94
N SER A 275 -22.39 -5.07 -12.93
CA SER A 275 -23.58 -5.91 -12.97
C SER A 275 -23.20 -7.28 -13.52
N LEU A 276 -23.03 -8.26 -12.62
CA LEU A 276 -22.69 -9.63 -12.99
C LEU A 276 -23.93 -10.44 -13.35
N LEU A 277 -23.80 -11.33 -14.33
CA LEU A 277 -24.89 -12.23 -14.72
C LEU A 277 -25.05 -13.33 -13.68
N HIS A 278 -26.26 -13.88 -13.57
CA HIS A 278 -26.57 -14.98 -12.65
C HIS A 278 -27.01 -16.22 -13.44
N LEU A 279 -26.46 -17.38 -13.10
CA LEU A 279 -26.83 -18.68 -13.64
C LEU A 279 -27.82 -19.40 -12.72
N ASN A 280 -28.87 -19.94 -13.30
CA ASN A 280 -29.82 -20.84 -12.67
C ASN A 280 -29.83 -22.15 -13.46
N VAL A 281 -29.76 -23.27 -12.75
CA VAL A 281 -29.82 -24.60 -13.35
C VAL A 281 -30.88 -25.44 -12.67
N ASP A 282 -31.53 -26.28 -13.47
CA ASP A 282 -32.39 -27.37 -13.01
C ASP A 282 -31.98 -28.60 -13.83
N LEU A 283 -31.12 -29.41 -13.20
CA LEU A 283 -30.51 -30.59 -13.82
C LEU A 283 -31.23 -31.86 -13.38
N ILE A 284 -31.54 -32.74 -14.32
CA ILE A 284 -32.23 -34.01 -14.08
C ILE A 284 -31.17 -35.12 -13.98
N CYS A 285 -31.15 -35.80 -12.83
CA CYS A 285 -30.26 -36.93 -12.54
C CYS A 285 -30.80 -38.24 -13.12
N ASP A 286 -29.91 -39.22 -13.28
CA ASP A 286 -30.22 -40.57 -13.79
C ASP A 286 -31.25 -41.35 -12.93
N ASP A 287 -31.36 -41.00 -11.65
CA ASP A 287 -32.37 -41.53 -10.72
C ASP A 287 -33.71 -40.75 -10.75
N GLY A 288 -33.86 -39.78 -11.64
CA GLY A 288 -35.02 -38.91 -11.78
C GLY A 288 -35.09 -37.76 -10.75
N SER A 289 -34.10 -37.63 -9.87
CA SER A 289 -34.02 -36.48 -8.95
C SER A 289 -33.54 -35.21 -9.66
N HIS A 290 -33.78 -34.05 -9.04
CA HIS A 290 -33.43 -32.74 -9.60
C HIS A 290 -32.35 -32.03 -8.77
N VAL A 291 -31.33 -31.52 -9.45
CA VAL A 291 -30.31 -30.62 -8.89
C VAL A 291 -30.64 -29.20 -9.31
N VAL A 292 -31.37 -28.50 -8.44
CA VAL A 292 -31.75 -27.10 -8.65
C VAL A 292 -30.80 -26.18 -7.92
N LYS A 293 -30.17 -25.26 -8.65
CA LYS A 293 -29.40 -24.15 -8.08
C LYS A 293 -29.82 -22.84 -8.74
N ARG A 294 -30.05 -21.82 -7.92
CA ARG A 294 -30.52 -20.50 -8.34
C ARG A 294 -29.50 -19.43 -7.93
N ASP A 295 -29.49 -18.33 -8.65
CA ASP A 295 -28.68 -17.13 -8.39
C ASP A 295 -27.18 -17.41 -8.20
N ILE A 296 -26.60 -18.27 -9.04
CA ILE A 296 -25.14 -18.48 -9.08
C ILE A 296 -24.52 -17.28 -9.80
N GLU A 297 -23.89 -16.38 -9.04
CA GLU A 297 -23.21 -15.22 -9.59
C GLU A 297 -22.01 -15.63 -10.48
N LEU A 298 -21.97 -15.12 -11.70
CA LEU A 298 -20.91 -15.38 -12.67
C LEU A 298 -19.82 -14.30 -12.50
N LEU A 299 -18.64 -14.73 -12.07
CA LEU A 299 -17.59 -13.87 -11.49
C LEU A 299 -16.88 -12.91 -12.48
N ARG A 300 -17.38 -12.76 -13.71
CA ARG A 300 -16.82 -11.82 -14.70
C ARG A 300 -17.93 -11.04 -15.41
N ALA A 301 -17.67 -9.77 -15.68
CA ALA A 301 -18.58 -8.93 -16.43
C ALA A 301 -18.52 -9.27 -17.94
N PRO A 302 -19.67 -9.47 -18.62
CA PRO A 302 -19.68 -9.61 -20.07
C PRO A 302 -19.03 -8.42 -20.77
N ARG A 303 -18.22 -8.68 -21.79
CA ARG A 303 -17.50 -7.64 -22.55
C ARG A 303 -18.07 -7.53 -23.97
N MET A 304 -18.17 -6.30 -24.48
CA MET A 304 -18.58 -6.06 -25.86
C MET A 304 -17.65 -6.81 -26.83
N ASN A 305 -18.19 -7.29 -27.94
CA ASN A 305 -17.44 -8.05 -28.95
C ASN A 305 -16.61 -9.20 -28.34
N GLY A 306 -17.09 -9.76 -27.23
CA GLY A 306 -16.52 -10.90 -26.53
C GLY A 306 -17.53 -12.03 -26.46
N VAL A 307 -17.02 -13.25 -26.37
CA VAL A 307 -17.80 -14.42 -26.01
C VAL A 307 -17.57 -14.69 -24.54
N TYR A 308 -18.64 -14.62 -23.75
CA TYR A 308 -18.65 -14.97 -22.34
C TYR A 308 -19.03 -16.45 -22.20
N GLU A 309 -18.02 -17.30 -22.07
CA GLU A 309 -18.21 -18.74 -21.92
C GLU A 309 -18.51 -19.07 -20.46
N VAL A 310 -19.63 -19.74 -20.23
CA VAL A 310 -20.09 -20.26 -18.95
C VAL A 310 -20.04 -21.78 -19.05
N ARG A 311 -19.06 -22.38 -18.39
CA ARG A 311 -18.82 -23.82 -18.39
C ARG A 311 -19.43 -24.42 -17.13
N VAL A 312 -20.38 -25.33 -17.33
CA VAL A 312 -21.13 -25.98 -16.26
C VAL A 312 -20.78 -27.46 -16.25
N SER A 313 -20.38 -27.99 -15.10
CA SER A 313 -20.23 -29.44 -14.89
C SER A 313 -20.77 -29.88 -13.55
N TYR A 314 -21.17 -31.13 -13.46
CA TYR A 314 -21.70 -31.73 -12.24
C TYR A 314 -21.09 -33.10 -11.97
N ASN A 315 -20.75 -33.37 -10.71
CA ASN A 315 -20.14 -34.65 -10.28
C ASN A 315 -20.76 -35.22 -8.99
N LYS A 316 -22.09 -35.47 -8.96
CA LYS A 316 -22.88 -36.02 -7.82
C LYS A 316 -22.89 -35.24 -6.51
N ARG A 317 -21.83 -34.50 -6.19
CA ARG A 317 -21.62 -33.78 -4.94
C ARG A 317 -21.50 -32.29 -5.16
N GLN A 318 -21.00 -31.88 -6.32
CA GLN A 318 -20.68 -30.50 -6.61
C GLN A 318 -21.09 -30.10 -8.02
N LEU A 319 -21.75 -28.95 -8.11
CA LEU A 319 -21.93 -28.20 -9.34
C LEU A 319 -20.73 -27.26 -9.46
N ASN A 320 -19.96 -27.40 -10.53
CA ASN A 320 -18.86 -26.51 -10.85
C ASN A 320 -19.29 -25.58 -11.99
N VAL A 321 -19.08 -24.28 -11.77
CA VAL A 321 -19.33 -23.25 -12.77
C VAL A 321 -18.04 -22.48 -12.92
N SER A 322 -17.51 -22.43 -14.13
CA SER A 322 -16.36 -21.60 -14.46
C SER A 322 -16.71 -20.68 -15.62
N THR A 323 -16.07 -19.51 -15.66
CA THR A 323 -16.36 -18.52 -16.69
C THR A 323 -15.11 -17.94 -17.29
N GLU A 324 -15.11 -17.78 -18.60
CA GLU A 324 -14.03 -17.18 -19.37
C GLU A 324 -14.58 -16.16 -20.37
N ILE A 325 -13.75 -15.17 -20.71
CA ILE A 325 -14.08 -14.23 -21.78
C ILE A 325 -13.03 -14.41 -22.86
N ILE A 326 -13.47 -14.86 -24.03
CA ILE A 326 -12.63 -14.99 -25.22
C ILE A 326 -13.03 -13.94 -26.26
N PRO A 327 -12.11 -13.51 -27.14
CA PRO A 327 -12.46 -12.58 -28.22
C PRO A 327 -13.56 -13.17 -29.11
N TRP A 328 -14.58 -12.36 -29.45
CA TRP A 328 -15.51 -12.74 -30.50
C TRP A 328 -14.84 -12.46 -31.84
N ILE A 329 -14.09 -13.45 -32.32
CA ILE A 329 -13.46 -13.40 -33.63
C ILE A 329 -14.58 -13.41 -34.66
N ASP A 330 -14.60 -12.41 -35.52
CA ASP A 330 -15.27 -12.53 -36.81
C ASP A 330 -14.59 -13.67 -37.55
N GLU A 331 -15.23 -14.83 -37.65
CA GLU A 331 -14.91 -15.70 -38.76
C GLU A 331 -15.15 -14.85 -40.00
N ASN A 332 -14.07 -14.41 -40.66
CA ASN A 332 -14.19 -13.89 -42.01
C ASN A 332 -14.83 -15.02 -42.81
N MET A 333 -16.12 -14.93 -43.07
CA MET A 333 -16.73 -15.52 -44.25
C MET A 333 -16.15 -14.81 -45.48
N ASN A 334 -14.85 -14.92 -45.69
CA ASN A 334 -14.36 -15.09 -47.03
C ASN A 334 -14.68 -16.55 -47.35
N ALA A 335 -15.69 -16.75 -48.18
CA ALA A 335 -15.82 -17.99 -48.92
C ALA A 335 -14.47 -18.22 -49.62
N ASP A 336 -13.63 -19.05 -49.02
CA ASP A 336 -12.57 -19.70 -49.74
C ASP A 336 -13.24 -20.77 -50.60
N ILE A 337 -13.56 -20.38 -51.83
CA ILE A 337 -14.09 -21.26 -52.87
C ILE A 337 -13.07 -22.38 -53.21
N ALA A 338 -11.87 -22.40 -52.60
CA ALA A 338 -10.85 -23.44 -52.80
C ALA A 338 -10.71 -24.48 -51.66
N ASN A 339 -11.52 -24.45 -50.60
CA ASN A 339 -11.50 -25.50 -49.56
C ASN A 339 -10.12 -25.63 -48.85
N ARG A 340 -9.38 -24.51 -48.66
CA ARG A 340 -8.05 -24.49 -48.04
C ARG A 340 -8.17 -24.53 -46.52
N THR A 341 -7.35 -25.35 -45.87
CA THR A 341 -7.33 -25.51 -44.41
C THR A 341 -5.91 -25.38 -43.87
N ILE A 342 -5.72 -24.57 -42.81
CA ILE A 342 -4.51 -24.56 -41.99
C ILE A 342 -4.82 -25.26 -40.67
N VAL A 343 -4.24 -26.44 -40.46
CA VAL A 343 -4.33 -27.18 -39.20
C VAL A 343 -3.00 -27.05 -38.45
N THR A 344 -3.09 -26.85 -37.15
CA THR A 344 -1.92 -26.81 -36.26
C THR A 344 -2.13 -27.83 -35.16
N ASP A 345 -1.06 -28.46 -34.68
CA ASP A 345 -1.12 -29.39 -33.55
C ASP A 345 -1.43 -28.70 -32.21
N LYS A 346 -1.23 -27.37 -32.15
CA LYS A 346 -1.50 -26.52 -30.99
C LYS A 346 -2.39 -25.35 -31.35
N GLY A 347 -3.35 -25.06 -30.48
CA GLY A 347 -4.21 -23.86 -30.55
C GLY A 347 -3.55 -22.62 -29.95
N GLU A 348 -2.62 -22.81 -29.02
CA GLU A 348 -1.81 -21.79 -28.37
C GLU A 348 -0.47 -22.39 -27.90
N VAL A 349 0.51 -21.54 -27.63
CA VAL A 349 1.83 -21.96 -27.12
C VAL A 349 2.15 -21.19 -25.85
N GLY A 350 2.31 -21.91 -24.74
CA GLY A 350 2.87 -21.38 -23.50
C GLY A 350 4.24 -21.98 -23.25
N MET A 351 5.31 -21.17 -23.22
CA MET A 351 6.68 -21.65 -23.08
C MET A 351 7.55 -20.69 -22.26
N ALA A 352 8.57 -21.19 -21.56
CA ALA A 352 9.58 -20.31 -20.97
C ALA A 352 10.66 -19.88 -21.96
N TRP A 353 11.15 -20.84 -22.75
CA TRP A 353 12.28 -20.64 -23.66
C TRP A 353 12.01 -21.16 -25.06
N LYS A 354 11.52 -22.40 -25.21
CA LYS A 354 11.37 -23.02 -26.52
C LYS A 354 10.18 -23.96 -26.56
N ASP A 355 9.50 -23.97 -27.69
CA ASP A 355 8.51 -24.98 -28.04
C ASP A 355 8.50 -25.20 -29.57
N THR A 356 7.72 -26.17 -30.05
CA THR A 356 7.54 -26.47 -31.47
C THR A 356 6.07 -26.54 -31.80
N ILE A 357 5.71 -25.99 -32.96
CA ILE A 357 4.40 -26.15 -33.59
C ILE A 357 4.56 -26.92 -34.90
N ARG A 358 3.55 -27.72 -35.25
CA ARG A 358 3.48 -28.40 -36.55
C ARG A 358 2.29 -27.88 -37.34
N VAL A 359 2.52 -27.59 -38.61
CA VAL A 359 1.55 -26.96 -39.51
C VAL A 359 1.20 -27.92 -40.64
N GLN A 360 -0.06 -28.31 -40.74
CA GLN A 360 -0.57 -29.06 -41.88
C GLN A 360 -1.41 -28.13 -42.76
N CYS A 361 -0.94 -27.92 -43.99
CA CYS A 361 -1.67 -27.20 -45.03
C CYS A 361 -1.46 -27.92 -46.37
N LYS A 362 -2.51 -27.98 -47.19
CA LYS A 362 -2.43 -28.59 -48.53
C LYS A 362 -1.67 -27.71 -49.53
N ASP A 363 -1.70 -26.40 -49.31
CA ASP A 363 -1.05 -25.40 -50.16
C ASP A 363 0.27 -24.93 -49.52
N THR A 364 1.11 -24.27 -50.32
CA THR A 364 2.29 -23.57 -49.80
C THR A 364 1.86 -22.50 -48.79
N TYR A 365 2.57 -22.43 -47.67
CA TYR A 365 2.28 -21.50 -46.58
C TYR A 365 3.56 -20.83 -46.08
N THR A 366 3.40 -19.71 -45.38
CA THR A 366 4.49 -19.03 -44.67
C THR A 366 4.16 -18.92 -43.20
N VAL A 367 5.20 -18.97 -42.36
CA VAL A 367 5.06 -18.83 -40.90
C VAL A 367 5.93 -17.67 -40.45
N THR A 368 5.31 -16.62 -39.90
CA THR A 368 6.00 -15.41 -39.46
C THR A 368 5.56 -15.02 -38.06
N LYS A 369 6.43 -14.37 -37.31
CA LYS A 369 6.05 -13.74 -36.03
C LYS A 369 5.45 -12.37 -36.26
N ALA A 370 4.66 -11.89 -35.31
CA ALA A 370 4.24 -10.49 -35.29
C ALA A 370 5.45 -9.53 -35.27
N ALA A 371 5.31 -8.37 -35.90
CA ALA A 371 6.40 -7.42 -36.07
C ALA A 371 6.93 -6.88 -34.72
N ASP A 372 6.03 -6.67 -33.77
CA ASP A 372 6.28 -6.22 -32.40
C ASP A 372 6.84 -7.32 -31.47
N ALA A 373 6.79 -8.59 -31.89
CA ALA A 373 7.35 -9.73 -31.16
C ALA A 373 8.87 -9.82 -31.30
N THR A 374 9.62 -8.80 -30.87
CA THR A 374 11.10 -8.77 -30.95
C THR A 374 11.78 -9.82 -30.07
N TRP A 375 11.07 -10.32 -29.06
CA TRP A 375 11.54 -11.36 -28.15
C TRP A 375 11.34 -12.80 -28.66
N LEU A 376 10.59 -12.99 -29.73
CA LEU A 376 10.26 -14.30 -30.29
C LEU A 376 11.04 -14.54 -31.58
N THR A 377 11.54 -15.75 -31.78
CA THR A 377 12.14 -16.20 -33.03
C THR A 377 11.36 -17.40 -33.56
N VAL A 378 11.10 -17.42 -34.86
CA VAL A 378 10.48 -18.55 -35.56
C VAL A 378 11.51 -19.12 -36.52
N LYS A 379 11.76 -20.43 -36.43
CA LYS A 379 12.70 -21.13 -37.30
C LYS A 379 12.04 -22.34 -37.94
N ASP A 380 12.13 -22.43 -39.27
CA ASP A 380 11.70 -23.62 -40.01
C ASP A 380 12.65 -24.79 -39.74
N LEU A 381 12.11 -25.93 -39.28
CA LEU A 381 12.87 -27.16 -39.04
C LEU A 381 12.72 -28.18 -40.18
N GLY A 382 11.91 -27.89 -41.20
CA GLY A 382 11.51 -28.84 -42.23
C GLY A 382 10.43 -29.82 -41.76
N GLY A 383 9.85 -30.56 -42.71
CA GLY A 383 8.83 -31.58 -42.39
C GLY A 383 7.60 -31.03 -41.67
N ASN A 384 7.18 -29.80 -42.01
CA ASN A 384 6.03 -29.09 -41.43
C ASN A 384 6.18 -28.66 -39.96
N ALA A 385 7.41 -28.64 -39.41
CA ALA A 385 7.66 -28.24 -38.03
C ALA A 385 8.37 -26.88 -37.93
N TYR A 386 7.92 -26.03 -37.02
CA TYR A 386 8.50 -24.71 -36.74
C TYR A 386 8.85 -24.60 -35.26
N GLU A 387 10.11 -24.24 -35.00
CA GLU A 387 10.60 -23.95 -33.65
C GLU A 387 10.27 -22.51 -33.28
N LEU A 388 9.69 -22.35 -32.10
CA LEU A 388 9.46 -21.07 -31.46
C LEU A 388 10.46 -20.93 -30.32
N THR A 389 11.34 -19.93 -30.39
CA THR A 389 12.34 -19.67 -29.36
C THR A 389 12.15 -18.26 -28.80
N ALA A 390 11.85 -18.16 -27.51
CA ALA A 390 11.74 -16.93 -26.78
C ALA A 390 13.10 -16.52 -26.19
N ASN A 391 13.42 -15.23 -26.27
CA ASN A 391 14.58 -14.66 -25.63
C ASN A 391 14.35 -14.58 -24.11
N VAL A 392 15.14 -15.34 -23.34
CA VAL A 392 15.04 -15.38 -21.86
C VAL A 392 15.73 -14.21 -21.18
N ASP A 393 16.68 -13.56 -21.85
CA ASP A 393 17.47 -12.45 -21.28
C ASP A 393 16.67 -11.15 -21.21
N THR A 394 15.72 -10.97 -22.12
CA THR A 394 14.83 -9.79 -22.14
C THR A 394 13.53 -10.01 -21.37
N TYR A 395 13.36 -11.16 -20.71
CA TYR A 395 12.16 -11.46 -19.93
C TYR A 395 12.15 -10.66 -18.62
N VAL A 396 11.05 -9.96 -18.35
CA VAL A 396 10.84 -9.24 -17.09
C VAL A 396 10.17 -10.19 -16.10
N ASP A 397 10.82 -10.43 -14.96
CA ASP A 397 10.34 -11.37 -13.94
C ASP A 397 8.92 -11.04 -13.47
N ASN A 398 8.05 -12.06 -13.37
CA ASN A 398 6.62 -11.94 -13.05
C ASN A 398 5.75 -11.17 -14.06
N HIS A 399 6.27 -10.85 -15.24
CA HIS A 399 5.51 -10.23 -16.33
C HIS A 399 5.48 -11.15 -17.56
N PRO A 400 4.56 -12.13 -17.63
CA PRO A 400 4.32 -12.87 -18.85
C PRO A 400 4.03 -11.92 -20.00
N ARG A 401 4.60 -12.21 -21.17
CA ARG A 401 4.39 -11.43 -22.38
C ARG A 401 3.85 -12.32 -23.47
N SER A 402 2.90 -11.80 -24.23
CA SER A 402 2.19 -12.55 -25.26
C SER A 402 2.31 -11.86 -26.61
N SER A 403 2.30 -12.66 -27.66
CA SER A 403 2.17 -12.24 -29.04
C SER A 403 1.57 -13.40 -29.84
N TYR A 404 1.82 -13.47 -31.14
CA TYR A 404 1.36 -14.56 -31.98
C TYR A 404 2.33 -14.86 -33.13
N VAL A 405 2.18 -16.05 -33.68
CA VAL A 405 2.76 -16.47 -34.95
C VAL A 405 1.64 -16.56 -35.97
N SER A 406 1.84 -15.94 -37.12
CA SER A 406 0.92 -15.95 -38.25
C SER A 406 1.33 -17.03 -39.25
N ILE A 407 0.37 -17.85 -39.65
CA ILE A 407 0.49 -18.85 -40.71
C ILE A 407 -0.39 -18.37 -41.86
N THR A 408 0.20 -18.04 -43.00
CA THR A 408 -0.52 -17.47 -44.14
C THR A 408 -0.42 -18.37 -45.36
N THR A 409 -1.56 -18.65 -46.02
CA THR A 409 -1.62 -19.32 -47.32
C THR A 409 -2.65 -18.61 -48.22
N GLY A 410 -2.16 -17.96 -49.28
CA GLY A 410 -2.99 -17.07 -50.10
C GLY A 410 -3.68 -15.99 -49.27
N ASN A 411 -5.01 -16.00 -49.24
CA ASN A 411 -5.84 -15.04 -48.49
C ASN A 411 -6.27 -15.55 -47.10
N LEU A 412 -5.85 -16.76 -46.71
CA LEU A 412 -6.16 -17.36 -45.40
C LEU A 412 -5.00 -17.11 -44.44
N GLU A 413 -5.28 -16.46 -43.31
CA GLU A 413 -4.35 -16.26 -42.20
C GLU A 413 -4.87 -16.99 -40.95
N LYS A 414 -4.04 -17.83 -40.33
CA LYS A 414 -4.29 -18.40 -39.00
C LYS A 414 -3.25 -17.89 -38.02
N ARG A 415 -3.67 -17.32 -36.91
CA ARG A 415 -2.79 -16.84 -35.84
C ARG A 415 -2.77 -17.81 -34.67
N ILE A 416 -1.59 -18.20 -34.22
CA ILE A 416 -1.36 -19.01 -33.03
C ILE A 416 -0.82 -18.11 -31.92
N PRO A 417 -1.57 -17.89 -30.82
CA PRO A 417 -1.08 -17.15 -29.67
C PRO A 417 0.16 -17.81 -29.07
N VAL A 418 1.14 -16.99 -28.68
CA VAL A 418 2.37 -17.41 -28.02
C VAL A 418 2.59 -16.57 -26.77
N THR A 419 2.67 -17.22 -25.61
CA THR A 419 2.93 -16.57 -24.32
C THR A 419 4.24 -17.09 -23.72
N GLN A 420 5.17 -16.16 -23.46
CA GLN A 420 6.34 -16.47 -22.66
C GLN A 420 5.99 -16.44 -21.17
N ARG A 421 6.11 -17.57 -20.48
CA ARG A 421 5.82 -17.74 -19.04
C ARG A 421 6.76 -18.74 -18.37
N PRO A 422 6.95 -18.69 -17.04
CA PRO A 422 7.79 -19.67 -16.35
C PRO A 422 7.22 -21.09 -16.33
N ASP A 423 8.10 -22.09 -16.48
CA ASP A 423 7.76 -23.50 -16.31
C ASP A 423 8.01 -23.95 -14.86
N LYS A 424 6.93 -24.09 -14.10
CA LYS A 424 6.98 -24.33 -12.64
C LYS A 424 7.54 -25.71 -12.28
N GLY A 425 8.26 -25.76 -11.16
CA GLY A 425 8.83 -26.99 -10.58
C GLY A 425 10.23 -27.33 -11.11
N THR A 426 10.92 -26.37 -11.71
CA THR A 426 12.21 -26.61 -12.40
C THR A 426 13.41 -26.07 -11.64
N ILE A 427 13.18 -25.43 -10.49
CA ILE A 427 14.21 -25.05 -9.52
C ILE A 427 13.71 -25.32 -8.10
N ASN A 428 14.59 -25.80 -7.23
CA ASN A 428 14.28 -26.03 -5.83
C ASN A 428 15.46 -25.62 -4.95
N VAL A 429 15.20 -24.78 -3.95
CA VAL A 429 16.17 -24.36 -2.93
C VAL A 429 15.71 -24.77 -1.54
N HIS A 430 16.66 -25.29 -0.75
CA HIS A 430 16.41 -25.71 0.62
C HIS A 430 17.69 -25.64 1.47
N LEU A 431 17.54 -25.67 2.80
CA LEU A 431 18.66 -25.77 3.73
C LEU A 431 19.45 -27.06 3.48
N GLN A 432 20.78 -26.99 3.53
CA GLN A 432 21.63 -28.18 3.36
C GLN A 432 21.23 -29.24 4.40
N ASP A 433 21.15 -30.50 3.95
CA ASP A 433 20.73 -31.68 4.72
C ASP A 433 19.26 -31.70 5.19
N GLN A 434 18.45 -30.69 4.82
CA GLN A 434 17.02 -30.62 5.16
C GLN A 434 16.17 -30.23 3.92
N PRO A 435 15.83 -31.21 3.05
CA PRO A 435 15.22 -30.96 1.73
C PRO A 435 13.83 -30.31 1.76
N THR A 436 13.14 -30.33 2.90
CA THR A 436 11.81 -29.72 3.07
C THR A 436 11.86 -28.34 3.71
N VAL A 437 13.03 -27.89 4.19
CA VAL A 437 13.16 -26.68 4.98
C VAL A 437 13.55 -25.50 4.10
N LYS A 438 12.62 -24.54 4.01
CA LYS A 438 12.76 -23.29 3.22
C LYS A 438 12.92 -22.05 4.08
N GLU A 439 13.33 -22.23 5.32
CA GLU A 439 13.61 -21.14 6.23
C GLU A 439 14.80 -21.47 7.12
N MET A 440 15.58 -20.45 7.44
CA MET A 440 16.71 -20.59 8.36
C MET A 440 16.89 -19.29 9.13
N TRP A 441 17.59 -19.36 10.25
CA TRP A 441 18.06 -18.20 10.98
C TRP A 441 19.59 -18.13 10.98
N LEU A 442 20.14 -16.93 11.10
CA LEU A 442 21.57 -16.68 11.26
C LEU A 442 21.80 -15.79 12.47
N SER A 443 22.82 -16.08 13.27
CA SER A 443 23.14 -15.34 14.51
C SER A 443 24.64 -15.06 14.58
N PRO A 444 25.14 -14.21 15.50
CA PRO A 444 26.57 -14.05 15.70
C PRO A 444 27.36 -15.37 15.94
N PRO A 445 26.91 -16.31 16.80
CA PRO A 445 27.62 -17.58 16.98
C PRO A 445 27.44 -18.56 15.80
N HIS A 446 26.31 -18.48 15.08
CA HIS A 446 26.02 -19.30 13.90
C HIS A 446 25.80 -18.39 12.68
N ASN A 447 26.87 -17.72 12.28
CA ASN A 447 26.82 -16.64 11.30
C ASN A 447 26.73 -17.11 9.85
N GLN A 448 26.83 -18.41 9.59
CA GLN A 448 26.78 -18.99 8.27
C GLN A 448 25.96 -20.28 8.22
N LYS A 449 25.19 -20.45 7.15
CA LYS A 449 24.50 -21.70 6.80
C LYS A 449 24.58 -21.95 5.30
N GLU A 450 24.61 -23.22 4.93
CA GLU A 450 24.66 -23.65 3.54
C GLU A 450 23.27 -24.03 3.02
N VAL A 451 23.04 -23.77 1.74
CA VAL A 451 21.81 -24.16 1.02
C VAL A 451 22.17 -24.96 -0.21
N THR A 452 21.27 -25.86 -0.60
CA THR A 452 21.37 -26.63 -1.83
C THR A 452 20.38 -26.06 -2.85
N VAL A 453 20.85 -25.85 -4.08
CA VAL A 453 20.03 -25.33 -5.19
C VAL A 453 20.01 -26.36 -6.32
N THR A 454 18.89 -27.06 -6.49
CA THR A 454 18.70 -28.00 -7.60
C THR A 454 17.97 -27.30 -8.74
N CYS A 455 18.45 -27.48 -9.97
CA CYS A 455 17.96 -26.79 -11.14
C CYS A 455 17.89 -27.75 -12.32
N THR A 456 16.69 -27.92 -12.88
CA THR A 456 16.44 -28.84 -13.98
C THR A 456 16.61 -28.12 -15.32
N GLY A 457 17.36 -28.74 -16.21
CA GLY A 457 17.43 -28.34 -17.61
C GLY A 457 18.12 -27.00 -17.87
N GLY A 458 18.82 -26.38 -16.93
CA GLY A 458 19.47 -25.08 -17.17
C GLY A 458 20.38 -24.62 -16.04
N ASN A 459 21.05 -23.49 -16.24
CA ASN A 459 21.79 -22.78 -15.19
C ASN A 459 20.82 -21.94 -14.35
N TRP A 460 21.19 -21.61 -13.11
CA TRP A 460 20.43 -20.74 -12.22
C TRP A 460 21.24 -19.50 -11.82
N LYS A 461 20.56 -18.43 -11.41
CA LYS A 461 21.14 -17.24 -10.78
C LYS A 461 20.34 -16.82 -9.56
N MET A 462 20.94 -15.99 -8.71
CA MET A 462 20.20 -15.28 -7.67
C MET A 462 19.61 -14.01 -8.28
N LEU A 463 18.38 -13.67 -7.91
CA LEU A 463 17.83 -12.35 -8.15
C LEU A 463 18.28 -11.47 -7.00
N ASP A 464 18.89 -10.33 -7.32
CA ASP A 464 19.26 -9.34 -6.32
C ASP A 464 17.98 -8.80 -5.70
N ASN A 465 17.65 -9.30 -4.51
CA ASN A 465 16.73 -8.70 -3.54
C ASN A 465 16.86 -9.49 -2.23
N LEU A 466 17.77 -9.08 -1.32
CA LEU A 466 17.40 -8.62 0.03
C LEU A 466 18.56 -8.20 0.93
N LYS A 467 18.24 -7.20 1.76
CA LYS A 467 19.15 -6.46 2.63
C LYS A 467 19.52 -7.19 3.93
N THR A 468 19.01 -8.39 4.19
CA THR A 468 19.21 -9.04 5.49
C THR A 468 20.38 -10.01 5.50
N ALA A 469 20.70 -10.74 4.43
CA ALA A 469 21.85 -11.66 4.42
C ALA A 469 22.73 -11.47 3.19
N SER A 470 24.02 -11.74 3.34
CA SER A 470 24.98 -11.80 2.23
C SER A 470 25.03 -13.22 1.71
N VAL A 471 24.99 -13.39 0.39
CA VAL A 471 25.07 -14.72 -0.23
C VAL A 471 26.41 -14.85 -0.95
N SER A 472 27.12 -15.96 -0.72
CA SER A 472 28.30 -16.34 -1.50
C SER A 472 28.09 -17.68 -2.17
N GLY A 473 28.69 -17.85 -3.35
CA GLY A 473 28.52 -19.02 -4.18
C GLY A 473 28.54 -18.64 -5.67
N ASN A 474 28.83 -19.62 -6.51
CA ASN A 474 28.84 -19.42 -7.97
C ASN A 474 27.48 -19.81 -8.53
N ALA A 475 26.86 -18.90 -9.30
CA ALA A 475 25.67 -19.19 -10.09
C ALA A 475 25.88 -20.47 -10.92
N GLY A 476 24.98 -21.45 -10.74
CA GLY A 476 25.05 -22.74 -11.43
C GLY A 476 25.72 -23.89 -10.70
N VAL A 477 26.26 -23.66 -9.49
CA VAL A 477 26.85 -24.71 -8.68
C VAL A 477 25.89 -25.12 -7.57
N THR A 478 25.34 -26.34 -7.65
CA THR A 478 24.32 -26.85 -6.70
C THR A 478 24.74 -26.83 -5.22
N ASN A 479 26.05 -26.97 -4.95
CA ASN A 479 26.61 -27.07 -3.60
C ASN A 479 27.42 -25.81 -3.26
N ASN A 480 27.66 -25.57 -1.97
CA ASN A 480 28.47 -24.47 -1.44
C ASN A 480 27.85 -23.06 -1.57
N VAL A 481 26.53 -22.94 -1.71
CA VAL A 481 25.85 -21.65 -1.60
C VAL A 481 25.71 -21.32 -0.11
N LYS A 482 26.37 -20.26 0.34
CA LYS A 482 26.46 -19.87 1.75
C LYS A 482 25.69 -18.58 2.01
N MET A 483 24.78 -18.66 2.97
CA MET A 483 24.11 -17.51 3.57
C MET A 483 24.95 -17.04 4.75
N THR A 484 25.36 -15.78 4.74
CA THR A 484 26.19 -15.16 5.80
C THR A 484 25.44 -14.00 6.43
N ARG A 485 25.43 -13.97 7.77
CA ARG A 485 24.83 -12.89 8.55
C ARG A 485 25.56 -11.58 8.29
N LYS A 486 24.84 -10.47 8.30
CA LYS A 486 25.47 -9.15 8.32
C LYS A 486 26.16 -8.88 9.66
N PRO A 487 27.34 -8.23 9.70
CA PRO A 487 27.97 -7.79 10.94
C PRO A 487 27.17 -6.68 11.63
N ASP A 488 27.26 -6.61 12.95
CA ASP A 488 26.54 -5.59 13.74
C ASP A 488 27.16 -4.19 13.64
N ALA A 489 28.46 -4.12 13.35
CA ALA A 489 29.27 -2.91 13.48
C ALA A 489 28.91 -1.78 12.49
N ASP A 490 28.14 -2.07 11.44
CA ASP A 490 27.88 -1.15 10.33
C ASP A 490 26.42 -0.67 10.26
N ILE A 491 25.61 -0.94 11.28
CA ILE A 491 24.16 -0.70 11.24
C ILE A 491 23.73 0.21 12.41
N TYR A 492 23.18 1.38 12.08
CA TYR A 492 22.62 2.31 13.06
C TYR A 492 21.27 1.83 13.59
N ALA A 493 20.87 2.32 14.77
CA ALA A 493 19.67 1.86 15.47
C ALA A 493 18.38 2.04 14.65
N GLU A 494 18.29 3.13 13.88
CA GLU A 494 17.21 3.41 12.95
C GLU A 494 17.07 2.37 11.81
N ASP A 495 18.16 1.67 11.48
CA ASP A 495 18.22 0.71 10.37
C ASP A 495 18.07 -0.75 10.79
N PHE A 496 17.95 -1.04 12.10
CA PHE A 496 17.83 -2.42 12.58
C PHE A 496 16.69 -3.19 11.91
N ALA A 497 15.54 -2.55 11.69
CA ALA A 497 14.39 -3.18 11.04
C ALA A 497 14.64 -3.54 9.56
N ASN A 498 15.57 -2.84 8.89
CA ASN A 498 15.93 -3.09 7.50
C ASN A 498 17.05 -4.12 7.35
N ALA A 499 17.90 -4.25 8.38
CA ALA A 499 19.10 -5.09 8.32
C ALA A 499 18.92 -6.46 8.99
N TYR A 500 17.99 -6.58 9.94
CA TYR A 500 17.72 -7.81 10.69
C TYR A 500 16.27 -8.26 10.53
N GLY A 501 16.00 -9.51 10.89
CA GLY A 501 14.70 -10.14 10.65
C GLY A 501 14.65 -10.98 9.37
N ARG A 502 13.43 -11.38 9.00
CA ARG A 502 13.15 -12.29 7.89
C ARG A 502 13.23 -11.57 6.55
N GLY A 503 14.06 -12.07 5.65
CA GLY A 503 14.09 -11.67 4.24
C GLY A 503 14.11 -12.89 3.32
N PRO A 504 13.34 -12.92 2.21
CA PRO A 504 13.55 -13.92 1.16
C PRO A 504 14.91 -13.82 0.45
N VAL A 505 15.37 -14.93 -0.12
CA VAL A 505 16.46 -14.98 -1.10
C VAL A 505 15.92 -15.79 -2.27
N VAL A 506 15.87 -15.16 -3.44
CA VAL A 506 15.17 -15.70 -4.61
C VAL A 506 16.19 -16.23 -5.62
N PHE A 507 16.03 -17.50 -5.99
CA PHE A 507 16.81 -18.19 -7.00
C PHE A 507 15.97 -18.33 -8.26
N LYS A 508 16.56 -18.09 -9.44
CA LYS A 508 15.91 -18.15 -10.73
C LYS A 508 16.62 -19.15 -11.65
N ASN A 509 15.86 -20.06 -12.25
CA ASN A 509 16.32 -20.86 -13.39
C ASN A 509 16.37 -19.97 -14.63
N MET A 510 17.53 -19.84 -15.26
CA MET A 510 17.73 -18.93 -16.38
C MET A 510 17.13 -19.44 -17.69
N ARG A 511 16.79 -20.73 -17.78
CA ARG A 511 16.17 -21.31 -18.98
C ARG A 511 14.66 -21.36 -18.86
N THR A 512 14.14 -21.87 -17.75
CA THR A 512 12.70 -22.08 -17.55
C THR A 512 12.01 -20.89 -16.90
N LEU A 513 12.77 -19.85 -16.52
CA LEU A 513 12.31 -18.65 -15.84
C LEU A 513 11.65 -18.90 -14.48
N ASP A 514 11.66 -20.13 -13.99
CA ASP A 514 11.07 -20.48 -12.71
C ASP A 514 11.90 -19.92 -11.56
N THR A 515 11.23 -19.66 -10.44
CA THR A 515 11.84 -19.10 -9.25
C THR A 515 11.48 -19.93 -8.03
N ASP A 516 12.45 -20.07 -7.13
CA ASP A 516 12.21 -20.63 -5.80
C ASP A 516 12.89 -19.75 -4.75
N THR A 517 12.36 -19.79 -3.52
CA THR A 517 12.71 -18.85 -2.46
C THR A 517 13.01 -19.59 -1.16
N ILE A 518 14.06 -19.14 -0.49
CA ILE A 518 14.37 -19.52 0.89
C ILE A 518 14.33 -18.26 1.78
N PHE A 519 13.80 -18.36 2.99
CA PHE A 519 13.73 -17.25 3.92
C PHE A 519 14.88 -17.28 4.93
N VAL A 520 15.56 -16.15 5.10
CA VAL A 520 16.67 -16.00 6.04
C VAL A 520 16.29 -15.00 7.13
N ASP A 521 16.28 -15.47 8.37
CA ASP A 521 16.02 -14.71 9.60
C ASP A 521 17.34 -14.30 10.26
N ASN A 522 17.75 -13.06 10.06
CA ASN A 522 18.92 -12.53 10.78
C ASN A 522 18.54 -12.17 12.21
N LEU A 523 19.07 -12.93 13.16
CA LEU A 523 18.83 -12.73 14.59
C LEU A 523 19.63 -11.54 15.10
N PHE A 524 19.00 -10.71 15.94
CA PHE A 524 19.64 -9.57 16.58
C PHE A 524 19.02 -9.32 17.96
N ILE A 525 19.89 -9.01 18.93
CA ILE A 525 19.56 -8.41 20.22
C ILE A 525 20.53 -7.24 20.41
N GLY A 526 20.00 -6.05 20.65
CA GLY A 526 20.82 -4.87 20.89
C GLY A 526 20.08 -3.80 21.67
N ALA A 527 20.80 -2.81 22.16
CA ALA A 527 20.21 -1.60 22.70
C ALA A 527 20.20 -0.51 21.61
N ARG A 528 19.13 0.28 21.55
CA ARG A 528 19.00 1.45 20.66
C ARG A 528 19.86 2.61 21.13
N ASP A 529 20.04 2.70 22.45
CA ASP A 529 20.95 3.62 23.12
C ASP A 529 22.15 2.88 23.72
N GLU A 530 23.18 3.63 24.11
CA GLU A 530 24.39 3.07 24.73
C GLU A 530 24.11 2.38 26.07
N VAL A 531 23.05 2.81 26.76
CA VAL A 531 22.65 2.30 28.08
C VAL A 531 21.13 2.30 28.21
N ILE A 532 20.59 1.23 28.78
CA ILE A 532 19.18 1.16 29.18
C ILE A 532 19.02 1.89 30.51
N GLU A 533 18.21 2.95 30.56
CA GLU A 533 17.94 3.68 31.79
C GLU A 533 16.63 3.26 32.44
N ILE A 534 16.66 3.05 33.76
CA ILE A 534 15.46 2.76 34.55
C ILE A 534 15.34 3.69 35.75
N ALA A 535 14.10 3.87 36.20
CA ALA A 535 13.80 4.68 37.38
C ALA A 535 14.15 3.94 38.67
N GLN A 536 14.54 4.69 39.70
CA GLN A 536 14.59 4.19 41.07
C GLN A 536 13.23 4.38 41.76
N PRO A 537 12.75 3.44 42.58
CA PRO A 537 11.47 3.54 43.27
C PRO A 537 11.42 4.73 44.25
N THR A 538 10.36 5.54 44.22
CA THR A 538 10.23 6.73 45.07
C THR A 538 9.46 6.51 46.37
N SER A 539 8.36 5.76 46.34
CA SER A 539 7.49 5.51 47.51
C SER A 539 7.43 4.05 47.98
N ARG A 540 7.92 3.10 47.17
CA ARG A 540 7.94 1.65 47.45
C ARG A 540 9.35 1.08 47.37
N ASN A 541 9.54 -0.18 47.77
CA ASN A 541 10.84 -0.85 47.65
C ASN A 541 11.18 -1.22 46.19
N ASP A 542 10.20 -1.15 45.29
CA ASP A 542 10.34 -1.45 43.87
C ASP A 542 9.44 -0.55 43.00
N THR A 543 9.77 -0.47 41.70
CA THR A 543 8.98 0.24 40.69
C THR A 543 9.11 -0.47 39.36
N ILE A 544 8.11 -0.32 38.50
CA ILE A 544 8.12 -0.86 37.13
C ILE A 544 8.52 0.25 36.17
N THR A 545 9.47 -0.05 35.28
CA THR A 545 9.83 0.80 34.15
C THR A 545 9.68 0.00 32.86
N THR A 546 9.05 0.59 31.85
CA THR A 546 8.93 -0.01 30.52
C THR A 546 9.76 0.78 29.52
N THR A 547 10.43 0.09 28.60
CA THR A 547 11.25 0.71 27.56
C THR A 547 11.19 -0.06 26.24
N THR A 548 11.40 0.64 25.13
CA THR A 548 11.60 0.09 23.78
C THR A 548 13.07 0.11 23.34
N ASP A 549 13.98 0.43 24.27
CA ASP A 549 15.40 0.58 23.96
C ASP A 549 16.07 -0.76 23.67
N VAL A 550 15.47 -1.88 24.07
CA VAL A 550 15.94 -3.22 23.71
C VAL A 550 15.29 -3.66 22.40
N ALA A 551 16.10 -3.79 21.36
CA ALA A 551 15.70 -4.25 20.04
C ALA A 551 15.95 -5.75 19.87
N VAL A 552 14.94 -6.49 19.40
CA VAL A 552 15.01 -7.93 19.14
C VAL A 552 14.42 -8.22 17.77
N TYR A 553 15.20 -8.83 16.87
CA TYR A 553 14.78 -9.16 15.51
C TYR A 553 15.15 -10.59 15.12
N GLY A 554 14.40 -11.14 14.15
CA GLY A 554 14.61 -12.47 13.59
C GLY A 554 13.97 -13.60 14.40
N GLY A 555 13.70 -14.72 13.72
CA GLY A 555 13.15 -15.92 14.33
C GLY A 555 11.84 -15.66 15.06
N VAL A 556 11.71 -16.16 16.30
CA VAL A 556 10.50 -15.96 17.11
C VAL A 556 10.41 -14.57 17.77
N LYS A 557 11.42 -13.70 17.55
CA LYS A 557 11.52 -12.34 18.08
C LYS A 557 11.33 -12.27 19.60
N ASP A 558 11.95 -13.20 20.31
CA ASP A 558 11.75 -13.37 21.75
C ASP A 558 13.11 -13.64 22.41
N VAL A 559 13.21 -13.36 23.71
CA VAL A 559 14.45 -13.47 24.48
C VAL A 559 14.29 -14.37 25.68
N VAL A 560 15.41 -14.89 26.15
CA VAL A 560 15.55 -15.58 27.43
C VAL A 560 16.44 -14.72 28.31
N ILE A 561 15.91 -14.28 29.46
CA ILE A 561 16.72 -13.56 30.45
C ILE A 561 17.64 -14.57 31.13
N LYS A 562 18.96 -14.44 30.89
CA LYS A 562 19.97 -15.35 31.43
C LYS A 562 20.47 -14.89 32.80
N SER A 563 20.69 -13.58 32.95
CA SER A 563 21.05 -12.98 34.24
C SER A 563 20.57 -11.54 34.33
N LEU A 564 20.29 -11.12 35.56
CA LEU A 564 19.91 -9.75 35.90
C LEU A 564 20.88 -9.22 36.97
N PRO A 565 21.20 -7.93 36.97
CA PRO A 565 21.91 -7.33 38.10
C PRO A 565 21.02 -7.35 39.35
N SER A 566 21.64 -7.33 40.53
CA SER A 566 20.96 -7.54 41.83
C SER A 566 19.84 -6.54 42.13
N PHE A 567 19.87 -5.37 41.50
CA PHE A 567 18.86 -4.33 41.62
C PHE A 567 17.68 -4.45 40.65
N ILE A 568 17.60 -5.55 39.89
CA ILE A 568 16.45 -5.87 39.04
C ILE A 568 15.81 -7.15 39.55
N GLY A 569 14.54 -7.05 39.96
CA GLY A 569 13.77 -8.20 40.41
C GLY A 569 13.41 -9.10 39.22
N SER A 570 13.72 -10.40 39.31
CA SER A 570 13.34 -11.37 38.28
C SER A 570 11.82 -11.50 38.14
N SER A 571 11.10 -11.58 39.26
CA SER A 571 9.64 -11.57 39.28
C SER A 571 9.11 -10.20 38.87
N GLY A 572 8.48 -10.11 37.69
CA GLY A 572 7.93 -8.86 37.14
C GLY A 572 8.83 -8.20 36.07
N THR A 573 9.99 -8.78 35.77
CA THR A 573 10.84 -8.37 34.64
C THR A 573 10.64 -9.32 33.46
N PHE A 574 10.24 -8.81 32.31
CA PHE A 574 9.99 -9.62 31.11
C PHE A 574 10.06 -8.78 29.84
N PHE A 575 10.27 -9.47 28.72
CA PHE A 575 10.15 -8.89 27.38
C PHE A 575 8.83 -9.33 26.75
N ASP A 576 8.06 -8.39 26.23
CA ASP A 576 6.86 -8.68 25.46
C ASP A 576 7.20 -8.66 23.97
N LYS A 577 7.28 -9.86 23.36
CA LYS A 577 7.58 -10.03 21.93
C LYS A 577 6.53 -9.43 20.99
N THR A 578 5.30 -9.22 21.45
CA THR A 578 4.21 -8.69 20.62
C THR A 578 4.32 -7.17 20.49
N THR A 579 4.66 -6.50 21.60
CA THR A 579 4.81 -5.04 21.64
C THR A 579 6.25 -4.56 21.43
N GLY A 580 7.24 -5.44 21.62
CA GLY A 580 8.66 -5.09 21.62
C GLY A 580 9.07 -4.30 22.87
N VAL A 581 8.24 -4.29 23.91
CA VAL A 581 8.50 -3.55 25.15
C VAL A 581 9.17 -4.45 26.17
N PHE A 582 10.27 -3.96 26.74
CA PHE A 582 10.91 -4.57 27.89
C PHE A 582 10.38 -3.93 29.17
N THR A 583 9.89 -4.76 30.08
CA THR A 583 9.44 -4.35 31.42
C THR A 583 10.50 -4.73 32.44
N PHE A 584 11.00 -3.76 33.18
CA PHE A 584 11.95 -3.93 34.27
C PHE A 584 11.28 -3.65 35.61
N ARG A 585 11.46 -4.57 36.56
CA ARG A 585 11.18 -4.32 37.98
C ARG A 585 12.46 -3.87 38.68
N SER A 586 12.56 -2.58 38.89
CA SER A 586 13.67 -1.91 39.54
C SER A 586 13.54 -1.96 41.06
N ILE A 587 14.56 -2.43 41.78
CA ILE A 587 14.60 -2.53 43.25
C ILE A 587 15.38 -1.34 43.82
N ARG A 588 14.84 -0.70 44.86
CA ARG A 588 15.42 0.49 45.49
C ARG A 588 16.83 0.23 46.03
N HIS A 589 17.77 1.14 45.72
CA HIS A 589 19.06 1.17 46.38
C HIS A 589 18.91 1.64 47.84
N PRO A 590 19.51 0.98 48.85
CA PRO A 590 19.31 1.32 50.26
C PRO A 590 19.64 2.76 50.65
N THR A 591 20.57 3.41 49.92
CA THR A 591 20.99 4.79 50.16
C THR A 591 20.32 5.80 49.22
N GLY A 592 19.59 5.35 48.20
CA GLY A 592 19.04 6.19 47.13
C GLY A 592 20.05 6.65 46.07
N GLU A 593 21.28 6.14 46.11
CA GLU A 593 22.33 6.37 45.09
C GLU A 593 22.00 5.68 43.76
N ASP A 594 22.69 6.08 42.69
CA ASP A 594 22.63 5.42 41.40
C ASP A 594 23.42 4.12 41.42
N GLN A 595 23.00 3.16 40.59
CA GLN A 595 23.69 1.89 40.44
C GLN A 595 23.59 1.42 38.99
N TRP A 596 24.58 0.65 38.56
CA TRP A 596 24.69 0.19 37.18
C TRP A 596 25.11 -1.28 37.16
N GLY A 597 24.81 -1.93 36.07
CA GLY A 597 25.15 -3.33 35.85
C GLY A 597 24.82 -3.71 34.42
N ASP A 598 24.72 -5.02 34.19
CA ASP A 598 24.46 -5.56 32.87
C ASP A 598 23.39 -6.65 32.95
N ILE A 599 22.47 -6.63 31.99
CA ILE A 599 21.55 -7.72 31.73
C ILE A 599 22.15 -8.63 30.66
N VAL A 600 22.02 -9.95 30.84
CA VAL A 600 22.41 -10.92 29.81
C VAL A 600 21.15 -11.54 29.23
N LEU A 601 20.97 -11.37 27.93
CA LEU A 601 19.85 -11.89 27.15
C LEU A 601 20.33 -12.96 26.20
N GLY A 602 19.55 -14.03 26.02
CA GLY A 602 19.73 -15.01 24.95
C GLY A 602 18.61 -14.88 23.91
N HIS A 603 18.90 -15.06 22.64
CA HIS A 603 17.85 -15.08 21.61
C HIS A 603 17.12 -16.42 21.62
N LYS A 604 15.80 -16.43 21.71
CA LYS A 604 15.05 -17.68 21.94
C LYS A 604 15.14 -18.69 20.79
N SER A 605 15.38 -18.21 19.57
CA SER A 605 15.62 -19.07 18.40
C SER A 605 17.01 -19.70 18.34
N ASP A 606 17.99 -19.17 19.06
CA ASP A 606 19.37 -19.69 19.08
C ASP A 606 19.92 -19.69 20.52
N PRO A 607 19.97 -20.86 21.19
CA PRO A 607 20.44 -20.98 22.57
C PRO A 607 21.83 -20.41 22.84
N ASP A 608 22.71 -20.41 21.83
CA ASP A 608 24.10 -19.95 21.95
C ASP A 608 24.24 -18.45 21.71
N TYR A 609 23.23 -17.79 21.11
CA TYR A 609 23.27 -16.37 20.89
C TYR A 609 22.92 -15.61 22.17
N THR A 610 23.94 -15.08 22.84
CA THR A 610 23.81 -14.27 24.04
C THR A 610 24.42 -12.88 23.87
N VAL A 611 23.79 -11.88 24.48
CA VAL A 611 24.21 -10.47 24.45
C VAL A 611 24.18 -9.90 25.86
N LYS A 612 25.22 -9.14 26.19
CA LYS A 612 25.34 -8.40 27.46
C LYS A 612 25.00 -6.94 27.19
N LEU A 613 23.91 -6.45 27.77
CA LEU A 613 23.44 -5.07 27.58
C LEU A 613 23.63 -4.23 28.87
N PRO A 614 24.22 -3.03 28.74
CA PRO A 614 24.26 -2.01 29.77
C PRO A 614 22.90 -1.63 30.36
N ILE A 615 22.75 -1.65 31.69
CA ILE A 615 21.61 -1.04 32.39
C ILE A 615 22.03 -0.14 33.57
N ASP A 616 21.40 1.02 33.68
CA ASP A 616 21.59 2.01 34.75
C ASP A 616 20.28 2.28 35.49
N GLN A 617 20.31 2.18 36.81
CA GLN A 617 19.28 2.73 37.69
C GLN A 617 19.71 4.11 38.17
N ALA A 618 18.88 5.11 37.91
CA ALA A 618 19.15 6.49 38.33
C ALA A 618 19.07 6.68 39.85
N ILE A 619 19.57 7.80 40.38
CA ILE A 619 19.37 8.17 41.79
C ILE A 619 17.87 8.27 42.16
N LEU A 620 17.58 8.15 43.45
CA LEU A 620 16.25 8.43 43.99
C LEU A 620 15.93 9.92 43.83
N VAL A 621 14.93 10.23 43.01
CA VAL A 621 14.50 11.61 42.77
C VAL A 621 13.38 11.99 43.74
N VAL A 622 13.68 12.84 44.72
CA VAL A 622 12.68 13.44 45.64
C VAL A 622 12.43 14.92 45.31
N ILE A 623 13.45 15.61 44.80
CA ILE A 623 13.35 16.97 44.25
C ILE A 623 13.37 16.88 42.72
N PRO A 624 12.35 17.37 42.01
CA PRO A 624 12.31 17.41 40.54
C PRO A 624 13.37 18.37 39.96
N GLU A 625 13.48 18.43 38.63
CA GLU A 625 14.44 19.30 37.92
C GLU A 625 14.39 20.78 38.38
N PHE A 626 15.55 21.37 38.65
CA PHE A 626 15.69 22.79 39.02
C PHE A 626 16.98 23.45 38.50
N ASP A 627 16.94 24.78 38.39
CA ASP A 627 18.07 25.63 37.99
C ASP A 627 18.77 26.29 39.17
N TYR A 628 17.98 26.68 40.18
CA TYR A 628 18.45 27.35 41.38
C TYR A 628 17.94 26.63 42.60
N PHE A 629 18.85 26.42 43.54
CA PHE A 629 18.55 25.88 44.85
C PHE A 629 18.86 26.94 45.89
N VAL A 630 17.93 27.25 46.79
CA VAL A 630 18.07 28.27 47.84
C VAL A 630 17.76 27.67 49.18
N VAL A 631 18.65 27.87 50.14
CA VAL A 631 18.40 27.60 51.55
C VAL A 631 18.21 28.91 52.26
N LYS A 632 17.10 29.04 52.98
CA LYS A 632 16.80 30.17 53.86
C LYS A 632 16.78 29.72 55.31
N PHE A 633 17.64 30.33 56.11
CA PHE A 633 17.69 30.16 57.56
C PHE A 633 16.90 31.27 58.23
N THR A 634 16.06 30.94 59.20
CA THR A 634 15.28 31.91 59.98
C THR A 634 15.26 31.48 61.45
N TRP A 635 15.24 32.45 62.37
CA TRP A 635 15.27 32.23 63.81
C TRP A 635 14.62 33.42 64.53
N ALA A 636 14.34 33.27 65.83
CA ALA A 636 13.55 34.26 66.57
C ALA A 636 14.36 35.27 67.39
N SER A 637 15.61 34.97 67.75
CA SER A 637 16.38 35.78 68.71
C SER A 637 17.84 36.01 68.28
N ALA A 638 18.81 35.54 69.07
CA ALA A 638 20.24 35.81 68.97
C ALA A 638 20.84 35.48 67.59
N ASP A 639 22.02 36.01 67.31
CA ASP A 639 22.68 35.86 66.02
C ASP A 639 23.02 34.40 65.67
N VAL A 640 22.76 34.02 64.41
CA VAL A 640 22.97 32.67 63.85
C VAL A 640 23.94 32.78 62.69
N ASP A 641 25.00 31.99 62.76
CA ASP A 641 25.95 31.83 61.67
C ASP A 641 25.61 30.57 60.86
N ILE A 642 25.81 30.62 59.55
CA ILE A 642 25.71 29.45 58.67
C ILE A 642 27.04 29.05 58.03
N LYS A 643 27.12 27.78 57.63
CA LYS A 643 28.22 27.19 56.88
C LYS A 643 27.66 26.17 55.88
N CYS A 644 27.63 26.53 54.61
CA CYS A 644 27.09 25.68 53.55
C CYS A 644 28.13 25.47 52.44
N GLY A 645 28.26 24.26 51.89
CA GLY A 645 29.29 24.00 50.87
C GLY A 645 29.37 22.55 50.41
N PHE A 646 29.97 22.35 49.24
CA PHE A 646 30.24 21.01 48.71
C PHE A 646 31.31 20.33 49.56
N ALA A 647 31.07 19.10 49.99
CA ALA A 647 32.05 18.36 50.78
C ALA A 647 31.79 16.86 50.72
N GLY A 648 32.87 16.07 50.74
CA GLY A 648 32.80 14.61 50.68
C GLY A 648 32.74 14.03 49.26
N ASN A 649 32.76 14.87 48.21
CA ASN A 649 32.65 14.39 46.84
C ASN A 649 33.95 13.70 46.37
N PRO A 650 33.87 12.58 45.64
CA PRO A 650 35.04 11.79 45.27
C PRO A 650 35.87 12.45 44.15
N THR A 651 37.19 12.39 44.28
CA THR A 651 38.16 12.85 43.27
C THR A 651 38.46 11.79 42.20
N SER A 652 37.89 10.59 42.32
CA SER A 652 37.88 9.56 41.29
C SER A 652 36.60 8.73 41.38
N VAL A 653 36.00 8.40 40.24
CA VAL A 653 34.76 7.62 40.14
C VAL A 653 34.97 6.47 39.17
N VAL A 654 34.66 5.24 39.59
CA VAL A 654 34.59 4.09 38.68
C VAL A 654 33.18 4.00 38.13
N TYR A 655 33.05 4.04 36.81
CA TYR A 655 31.78 3.91 36.10
C TYR A 655 31.97 3.01 34.89
N ARG A 656 31.21 1.90 34.82
CA ARG A 656 31.29 0.89 33.74
C ARG A 656 32.72 0.45 33.46
N ASP A 657 33.40 -0.04 34.50
CA ASP A 657 34.79 -0.54 34.48
C ASP A 657 35.85 0.48 34.04
N LYS A 658 35.49 1.77 33.95
CA LYS A 658 36.42 2.86 33.65
C LYS A 658 36.58 3.76 34.86
N THR A 659 37.82 4.10 35.18
CA THR A 659 38.15 5.06 36.23
C THR A 659 38.21 6.47 35.65
N PHE A 660 37.27 7.32 36.05
CA PHE A 660 37.21 8.73 35.69
C PHE A 660 37.97 9.58 36.73
N ASN A 661 38.79 10.50 36.24
CA ASN A 661 39.49 11.49 37.07
C ASN A 661 38.55 12.68 37.32
N THR A 662 37.96 12.73 38.50
CA THR A 662 37.05 13.81 38.93
C THR A 662 37.71 14.81 39.88
N SER A 663 39.04 14.86 39.91
CA SER A 663 39.82 15.68 40.86
C SER A 663 39.54 17.18 40.78
N ALA A 664 38.98 17.68 39.67
CA ALA A 664 38.55 19.06 39.55
C ALA A 664 37.51 19.44 40.62
N VAL A 665 36.80 18.47 41.21
CA VAL A 665 35.83 18.69 42.30
C VAL A 665 36.50 19.27 43.54
N SER A 666 37.84 19.17 43.66
CA SER A 666 38.62 19.81 44.71
C SER A 666 38.51 21.35 44.70
N GLN A 667 38.12 21.96 43.56
CA GLN A 667 37.79 23.38 43.49
C GLN A 667 36.50 23.73 44.26
N LEU A 668 35.63 22.74 44.49
CA LEU A 668 34.36 22.88 45.21
C LEU A 668 34.45 22.34 46.64
N ASN A 669 35.09 21.18 46.80
CA ASN A 669 35.14 20.46 48.06
C ASN A 669 35.77 21.31 49.18
N ASN A 670 35.06 21.37 50.30
CA ASN A 670 35.44 22.11 51.50
C ASN A 670 35.61 23.63 51.27
N LYS A 671 35.06 24.17 50.18
CA LYS A 671 34.94 25.61 49.93
C LYS A 671 33.55 26.08 50.35
N PHE A 672 33.42 26.30 51.66
CA PHE A 672 32.16 26.71 52.27
C PHE A 672 31.90 28.21 52.10
N VAL A 673 30.62 28.58 52.20
CA VAL A 673 30.14 29.96 52.30
C VAL A 673 29.37 30.19 53.60
N GLY A 674 29.36 31.43 54.07
CA GLY A 674 28.78 31.85 55.35
C GLY A 674 29.76 32.63 56.22
N TRP A 675 29.43 32.82 57.50
CA TRP A 675 30.24 33.63 58.42
C TRP A 675 31.63 33.02 58.69
N HIS A 676 32.68 33.87 58.64
CA HIS A 676 34.09 33.46 58.60
C HIS A 676 34.45 32.47 57.48
N GLN A 677 33.61 32.37 56.43
CA GLN A 677 33.90 31.64 55.20
C GLN A 677 33.95 32.62 54.01
N SER A 678 34.05 32.11 52.78
CA SER A 678 33.96 32.95 51.58
C SER A 678 32.53 33.40 51.31
N SER A 679 32.35 34.56 50.66
CA SER A 679 31.02 35.01 50.21
C SER A 679 30.47 34.19 49.04
N ASN A 680 31.36 33.50 48.32
CA ASN A 680 31.01 32.65 47.20
C ASN A 680 32.07 31.57 46.96
N THR A 681 31.64 30.49 46.32
CA THR A 681 32.48 29.44 45.77
C THR A 681 32.33 29.44 44.25
N SER A 682 33.45 29.38 43.55
CA SER A 682 33.49 29.37 42.09
C SER A 682 34.10 28.08 41.55
N PHE A 683 33.65 27.67 40.37
CA PHE A 683 34.21 26.56 39.60
C PHE A 683 34.51 27.03 38.19
N ALA A 684 35.74 26.81 37.72
CA ALA A 684 36.19 27.27 36.40
C ALA A 684 35.83 28.75 36.10
N GLY A 685 35.98 29.62 37.11
CA GLY A 685 35.73 31.06 37.01
C GLY A 685 34.27 31.50 37.13
N LYS A 686 33.32 30.57 37.36
CA LYS A 686 31.88 30.86 37.51
C LYS A 686 31.43 30.65 38.95
N ARG A 687 30.61 31.57 39.47
CA ARG A 687 30.05 31.49 40.83
C ARG A 687 28.96 30.42 40.89
N VAL A 688 29.20 29.37 41.65
CA VAL A 688 28.26 28.24 41.78
C VAL A 688 27.51 28.26 43.11
N LEU A 689 28.13 28.73 44.19
CA LEU A 689 27.49 28.85 45.50
C LEU A 689 27.71 30.27 46.01
N THR A 690 26.66 30.94 46.50
CA THR A 690 26.76 32.32 46.99
C THR A 690 25.96 32.49 48.27
N TRP A 691 26.55 33.21 49.22
CA TRP A 691 25.96 33.59 50.48
C TRP A 691 25.35 34.99 50.42
N GLY A 692 24.16 35.16 50.97
CA GLY A 692 23.40 36.42 50.99
C GLY A 692 23.98 37.48 51.92
N GLY A 693 24.92 37.12 52.79
CA GLY A 693 25.52 38.02 53.78
C GLY A 693 24.94 37.81 55.17
N ASP A 694 25.63 38.37 56.14
CA ASP A 694 25.43 38.13 57.58
C ASP A 694 24.17 38.82 58.10
N ALA A 695 23.21 38.03 58.58
CA ALA A 695 21.99 38.55 59.17
C ALA A 695 22.08 38.44 60.68
N THR A 696 22.13 39.57 61.40
CA THR A 696 22.26 39.56 62.86
C THR A 696 20.91 39.47 63.61
N GLY A 697 19.80 39.27 62.87
CA GLY A 697 18.44 39.21 63.43
C GLY A 697 17.41 38.58 62.48
N GLY A 698 16.42 37.90 63.08
CA GLY A 698 15.52 36.84 62.56
C GLY A 698 14.77 36.93 61.21
N GLN A 699 15.04 37.90 60.34
CA GLN A 699 14.44 37.98 58.99
C GLN A 699 15.05 36.99 57.98
N GLY A 700 16.22 36.45 58.34
CA GLY A 700 16.82 35.27 57.74
C GLY A 700 17.99 35.53 56.82
N GLU A 701 18.74 34.46 56.59
CA GLU A 701 20.01 34.42 55.88
C GLU A 701 19.93 33.33 54.80
N THR A 702 20.49 33.58 53.62
CA THR A 702 20.37 32.62 52.50
C THR A 702 21.68 32.19 51.90
N VAL A 703 21.68 30.97 51.38
CA VAL A 703 22.69 30.48 50.43
C VAL A 703 21.96 29.97 49.21
N TYR A 704 22.44 30.33 48.01
CA TYR A 704 21.94 29.73 46.79
C TYR A 704 23.04 29.03 45.99
N PHE A 705 22.66 27.90 45.40
CA PHE A 705 23.42 27.12 44.44
C PHE A 705 22.86 27.35 43.02
N ASN A 706 23.74 27.76 42.12
CA ASN A 706 23.46 27.96 40.71
C ASN A 706 23.78 26.66 39.94
N ALA A 707 22.79 25.79 39.81
CA ALA A 707 22.97 24.48 39.19
C ALA A 707 23.30 24.58 37.69
N ARG A 708 22.77 25.61 37.02
CA ARG A 708 23.03 25.87 35.59
C ARG A 708 24.51 25.92 35.25
N GLU A 709 25.30 26.63 36.06
CA GLU A 709 26.74 26.77 35.82
C GLU A 709 27.42 25.40 35.90
N ILE A 710 27.05 24.56 36.88
CA ILE A 710 27.71 23.26 37.07
C ILE A 710 27.28 22.20 36.05
N ASN A 711 26.07 22.29 35.50
CA ASN A 711 25.53 21.31 34.56
C ASN A 711 26.26 21.33 33.20
N THR A 712 26.93 22.43 32.87
CA THR A 712 27.65 22.60 31.60
C THR A 712 28.90 21.71 31.46
N TYR A 713 29.47 21.24 32.58
CA TYR A 713 30.74 20.50 32.59
C TYR A 713 30.56 18.99 32.39
N PRO A 714 31.60 18.26 31.93
CA PRO A 714 31.51 16.81 31.74
C PRO A 714 31.26 16.06 33.07
N TYR A 715 30.71 14.84 32.95
CA TYR A 715 30.49 13.91 34.06
C TYR A 715 30.68 12.44 33.62
N PRO A 716 31.05 11.52 34.53
CA PRO A 716 31.11 10.09 34.23
C PRO A 716 29.76 9.56 33.75
N GLY A 717 29.73 8.91 32.58
CA GLY A 717 28.50 8.41 31.96
C GLY A 717 27.82 9.38 30.98
N LYS A 718 28.41 10.55 30.70
CA LYS A 718 28.04 11.37 29.55
C LYS A 718 28.69 10.81 28.28
N LYS A 719 27.88 10.57 27.23
CA LYS A 719 28.35 10.05 25.93
C LYS A 719 29.53 10.87 25.38
N GLY A 720 30.57 10.18 24.90
CA GLY A 720 31.74 10.78 24.28
C GLY A 720 32.72 11.50 25.23
N VAL A 721 32.52 11.44 26.55
CA VAL A 721 33.44 12.08 27.52
C VAL A 721 34.64 11.17 27.83
N ALA A 722 35.84 11.69 27.61
CA ALA A 722 37.10 11.03 27.99
C ALA A 722 37.26 10.96 29.53
N THR A 723 37.94 9.92 30.03
CA THR A 723 38.13 9.67 31.47
C THR A 723 38.91 10.76 32.21
N ASN A 724 39.62 11.62 31.49
CA ASN A 724 40.44 12.72 32.00
C ASN A 724 40.04 14.09 31.40
N ALA A 725 38.79 14.25 30.95
CA ALA A 725 38.31 15.51 30.38
C ALA A 725 38.52 16.70 31.34
N ALA A 726 38.83 17.87 30.79
CA ALA A 726 39.01 19.08 31.58
C ALA A 726 37.73 19.44 32.35
N ASN A 727 37.88 19.88 33.61
CA ASN A 727 36.78 20.21 34.51
C ASN A 727 35.76 19.06 34.72
N LEU A 728 36.17 17.81 34.50
CA LEU A 728 35.39 16.63 34.82
C LEU A 728 35.21 16.53 36.33
N ILE A 729 33.96 16.48 36.75
CA ILE A 729 33.53 16.34 38.15
C ILE A 729 32.45 15.27 38.24
N PRO A 730 32.18 14.71 39.43
CA PRO A 730 31.23 13.61 39.57
C PRO A 730 29.84 13.98 39.02
N ARG A 731 29.07 12.96 38.61
CA ARG A 731 27.68 13.13 38.16
C ARG A 731 26.82 13.66 39.29
N THR A 732 26.98 13.09 40.47
CA THR A 732 26.29 13.47 41.71
C THR A 732 27.18 14.36 42.58
N LEU A 733 26.60 15.38 43.19
CA LEU A 733 27.32 16.28 44.10
C LEU A 733 26.59 16.45 45.44
N ASP A 734 27.31 16.23 46.52
CA ASP A 734 26.86 16.44 47.89
C ASP A 734 27.16 17.86 48.37
N LEU A 735 26.09 18.53 48.82
CA LEU A 735 26.08 19.84 49.47
C LEU A 735 25.73 19.68 50.95
N ASN A 736 26.66 20.07 51.82
CA ASN A 736 26.47 20.05 53.28
C ASN A 736 25.92 21.39 53.75
N LEU A 737 24.87 21.34 54.58
CA LEU A 737 24.27 22.51 55.23
C LEU A 737 24.46 22.43 56.75
N ALA A 738 25.02 23.49 57.32
CA ALA A 738 25.27 23.61 58.75
C ALA A 738 25.00 25.04 59.25
N ALA A 739 24.64 25.15 60.53
CA ALA A 739 24.33 26.42 61.19
C ALA A 739 24.61 26.31 62.69
N GLY A 740 24.80 27.45 63.35
CA GLY A 740 25.03 27.50 64.79
C GLY A 740 24.83 28.91 65.35
N TRP A 741 24.71 29.01 66.67
CA TRP A 741 24.60 30.32 67.31
C TRP A 741 25.98 30.98 67.40
N TYR A 742 26.08 32.22 66.94
CA TYR A 742 27.24 33.08 67.20
C TYR A 742 27.33 33.41 68.69
N THR A 743 26.17 33.68 69.30
CA THR A 743 26.08 34.12 70.70
C THR A 743 26.34 32.96 71.67
N THR A 744 27.28 33.17 72.59
CA THR A 744 27.58 32.22 73.67
C THR A 744 26.37 32.00 74.57
N ASN A 745 26.10 30.75 74.94
CA ASN A 745 24.94 30.29 75.72
C ASN A 745 23.56 30.49 75.06
N ALA A 746 23.51 30.89 73.79
CA ALA A 746 22.24 30.97 73.07
C ALA A 746 21.66 29.57 72.78
N SER A 747 20.34 29.50 72.86
CA SER A 747 19.56 28.31 72.51
C SER A 747 18.25 28.75 71.89
N GLY A 748 17.83 28.01 70.87
CA GLY A 748 16.56 28.28 70.22
C GLY A 748 16.36 27.43 68.99
N ASN A 749 15.26 27.72 68.29
CA ASN A 749 14.92 27.07 67.04
C ASN A 749 15.53 27.83 65.86
N ILE A 750 16.17 27.08 64.97
CA ILE A 750 16.59 27.53 63.65
C ILE A 750 15.74 26.77 62.63
N THR A 751 15.05 27.51 61.77
CA THR A 751 14.21 26.96 60.71
C THR A 751 14.94 27.10 59.39
N CYS A 752 15.19 25.97 58.75
CA CYS A 752 15.76 25.86 57.41
C CYS A 752 14.63 25.62 56.41
N THR A 753 14.47 26.52 55.44
CA THR A 753 13.57 26.33 54.31
C THR A 753 14.35 26.23 53.02
N ILE A 754 14.19 25.11 52.33
CA ILE A 754 14.77 24.82 51.03
C ILE A 754 13.72 25.19 49.97
N TYR A 755 14.16 25.95 48.97
CA TYR A 755 13.41 26.24 47.75
C TYR A 755 14.21 25.78 46.54
N CYS A 756 13.54 25.13 45.59
CA CYS A 756 14.11 24.85 44.28
C CYS A 756 13.28 25.55 43.22
N TYR A 757 13.96 26.27 42.33
CA TYR A 757 13.34 27.06 41.26
C TYR A 757 13.80 26.57 39.90
N LEU A 758 12.86 26.43 38.98
CA LEU A 758 13.10 26.25 37.56
C LEU A 758 12.90 27.60 36.86
N GLY A 759 13.90 28.09 36.14
CA GLY A 759 13.85 29.40 35.50
C GLY A 759 14.14 30.59 36.43
N GLY A 760 13.96 31.79 35.86
CA GLY A 760 14.11 33.06 36.56
C GLY A 760 15.55 33.51 36.78
N THR A 761 15.70 34.55 37.61
CA THR A 761 16.96 35.15 38.02
C THR A 761 17.00 35.27 39.54
N MET A 762 18.12 34.90 40.15
CA MET A 762 18.35 35.09 41.58
C MET A 762 18.77 36.52 41.87
N ASN A 763 17.96 37.23 42.65
CA ASN A 763 18.21 38.61 43.06
C ASN A 763 18.47 38.68 44.56
N GLN A 764 19.52 39.38 44.96
CA GLN A 764 19.82 39.63 46.36
C GLN A 764 18.95 40.77 46.90
N ALA A 765 18.30 40.55 48.04
CA ALA A 765 17.53 41.53 48.79
C ALA A 765 17.97 41.46 50.27
N GLY A 766 18.84 42.39 50.67
CA GLY A 766 19.53 42.31 51.95
C GLY A 766 20.34 41.02 52.07
N THR A 767 20.09 40.25 53.13
CA THR A 767 20.74 38.96 53.42
C THR A 767 20.07 37.76 52.75
N ASN A 768 19.03 38.02 51.94
CA ASN A 768 18.20 37.00 51.30
C ASN A 768 18.40 36.99 49.77
N PHE A 769 18.27 35.81 49.16
CA PHE A 769 18.18 35.62 47.72
C PHE A 769 16.77 35.18 47.35
N ASN A 770 16.14 35.95 46.47
CA ASN A 770 14.80 35.70 45.96
C ASN A 770 14.87 35.42 44.46
N ASN A 771 14.12 34.42 43.99
CA ASN A 771 13.98 34.15 42.57
C ASN A 771 12.91 35.09 41.98
N SER A 772 13.24 35.77 40.88
CA SER A 772 12.29 36.58 40.11
C SER A 772 12.06 35.95 38.74
N GLY A 773 10.79 35.74 38.37
CA GLY A 773 10.39 35.21 37.07
C GLY A 773 10.53 33.69 36.88
N GLY A 774 10.99 32.94 37.88
CA GLY A 774 11.05 31.48 37.85
C GLY A 774 9.93 30.81 38.65
N LYS A 775 9.79 29.49 38.47
CA LYS A 775 8.76 28.65 39.10
C LYS A 775 9.34 27.87 40.26
N THR A 776 8.77 27.98 41.45
CA THR A 776 9.06 27.07 42.57
C THR A 776 8.57 25.66 42.22
N VAL A 777 9.50 24.71 42.12
CA VAL A 777 9.20 23.30 41.81
C VAL A 777 9.25 22.41 43.05
N PHE A 778 9.90 22.87 44.11
CA PHE A 778 9.99 22.16 45.38
C PHE A 778 10.18 23.14 46.54
N GLN A 779 9.58 22.82 47.68
CA GLN A 779 9.78 23.52 48.94
C GLN A 779 9.75 22.52 50.09
N ALA A 780 10.72 22.61 51.01
CA ALA A 780 10.73 21.84 52.24
C ALA A 780 11.21 22.71 53.41
N THR A 781 10.55 22.59 54.56
CA THR A 781 10.91 23.32 55.77
C THR A 781 11.16 22.34 56.91
N LYS A 782 12.26 22.52 57.64
CA LYS A 782 12.53 21.79 58.87
C LYS A 782 13.11 22.71 59.94
N THR A 783 12.62 22.54 61.16
CA THR A 783 13.05 23.31 62.33
C THR A 783 13.86 22.42 63.25
N PHE A 784 14.98 22.97 63.74
CA PHE A 784 15.90 22.29 64.63
C PHE A 784 16.15 23.14 65.86
N ASN A 785 16.21 22.51 67.04
CA ASN A 785 16.63 23.19 68.25
C ASN A 785 18.15 23.03 68.43
N ILE A 786 18.87 24.14 68.52
CA ILE A 786 20.33 24.15 68.68
C ILE A 786 20.68 24.89 69.96
N ARG A 787 21.74 24.46 70.66
CA ARG A 787 22.41 25.24 71.72
C ARG A 787 23.84 25.54 71.31
N SER A 788 24.34 26.72 71.64
CA SER A 788 25.74 27.08 71.45
C SER A 788 26.67 26.04 72.09
N GLY A 789 27.69 25.56 71.37
CA GLY A 789 28.68 24.61 71.90
C GLY A 789 28.38 23.12 71.71
N LEU A 790 27.24 22.71 71.13
CA LEU A 790 26.89 21.30 70.88
C LEU A 790 27.54 20.65 69.64
N THR A 791 28.71 21.13 69.18
CA THR A 791 29.28 20.73 67.88
C THR A 791 30.41 19.73 68.02
N LYS A 792 30.21 18.46 67.62
CA LYS A 792 31.31 17.52 67.33
C LYS A 792 31.56 17.42 65.81
N PRO A 793 32.82 17.43 65.32
CA PRO A 793 34.10 17.57 66.01
C PRO A 793 34.89 18.84 65.64
N SER A 794 34.25 19.98 65.35
CA SER A 794 34.93 21.28 65.33
C SER A 794 33.95 22.46 65.55
N ASN A 795 33.85 22.85 66.81
CA ASN A 795 33.44 24.15 67.35
C ASN A 795 32.90 25.18 66.33
N LYS A 796 31.56 25.27 66.25
CA LYS A 796 30.68 26.45 65.96
C LYS A 796 29.43 26.08 65.15
N TYR A 797 29.51 25.13 64.21
CA TYR A 797 28.38 24.76 63.32
C TYR A 797 27.90 23.31 63.49
N LEU A 798 26.58 23.09 63.57
CA LEU A 798 25.95 21.77 63.53
C LEU A 798 25.46 21.49 62.10
N ARG A 799 25.91 20.38 61.50
CA ARG A 799 25.34 19.89 60.24
C ARG A 799 23.96 19.28 60.52
N PHE A 800 22.99 19.64 59.70
CA PHE A 800 21.62 19.11 59.82
C PHE A 800 21.08 18.56 58.49
N CYS A 801 21.79 18.76 57.37
CA CYS A 801 21.33 18.31 56.06
C CYS A 801 22.48 18.06 55.08
N ILE A 802 22.34 16.99 54.31
CA ILE A 802 23.09 16.72 53.08
C ILE A 802 22.09 16.73 51.91
N ILE A 803 22.46 17.37 50.82
CA ILE A 803 21.69 17.39 49.59
C ILE A 803 22.55 16.83 48.47
N THR A 804 22.08 15.76 47.86
CA THR A 804 22.76 15.08 46.75
C THR A 804 22.10 15.49 45.45
N TYR A 805 22.82 16.20 44.60
CA TYR A 805 22.35 16.75 43.33
C TYR A 805 22.86 15.94 42.13
N ASP A 806 21.97 15.46 41.25
CA ASP A 806 22.31 14.76 40.00
C ASP A 806 22.34 15.73 38.82
N ARG A 807 23.53 15.93 38.25
CA ARG A 807 23.79 16.85 37.14
C ARG A 807 23.28 16.38 35.79
N LYS A 808 22.92 15.09 35.64
CA LYS A 808 22.31 14.56 34.40
C LYS A 808 20.81 14.80 34.35
N LYS A 809 20.14 14.60 35.49
CA LYS A 809 18.68 14.74 35.60
C LYS A 809 18.24 16.10 36.17
N HIS A 810 19.20 16.91 36.61
CA HIS A 810 19.00 18.19 37.28
C HIS A 810 18.11 18.12 38.53
N SER A 811 18.05 16.94 39.14
CA SER A 811 17.22 16.61 40.29
C SER A 811 18.07 16.42 41.55
N ALA A 812 17.45 16.39 42.73
CA ALA A 812 18.19 16.13 43.97
C ALA A 812 17.42 15.25 44.97
N ASN A 813 18.16 14.80 45.98
CA ASN A 813 17.61 14.18 47.19
C ASN A 813 18.06 14.96 48.43
N ILE A 814 17.22 14.99 49.48
CA ILE A 814 17.52 15.65 50.76
C ILE A 814 17.58 14.59 51.86
N LYS A 815 18.71 14.56 52.57
CA LYS A 815 18.87 13.79 53.81
C LYS A 815 19.07 14.74 54.98
N TRP A 816 18.07 14.83 55.85
CA TRP A 816 18.22 15.57 57.11
C TRP A 816 18.90 14.68 58.16
N ASP A 817 19.94 15.19 58.82
CA ASP A 817 20.60 14.49 59.92
C ASP A 817 19.57 14.25 61.06
N GLY A 818 19.61 13.05 61.65
CA GLY A 818 18.68 12.63 62.72
C GLY A 818 17.30 12.15 62.25
N SER A 819 17.03 12.08 60.95
CA SER A 819 15.85 11.40 60.39
C SER A 819 16.27 10.44 59.28
N THR A 820 16.00 9.15 59.45
CA THR A 820 15.97 8.19 58.36
C THR A 820 14.64 8.42 57.63
N ILE A 821 14.68 9.03 56.43
CA ILE A 821 13.50 9.02 55.56
C ILE A 821 13.60 7.71 54.76
N VAL A 822 12.61 6.83 54.95
CA VAL A 822 12.39 5.64 54.13
C VAL A 822 11.67 6.06 52.85
#